data_AF-A0A6I2YUQ4-F1
#
_entry.id   AF-A0A6I2YUQ4-F1
#
_cell.length_a   1.000
_cell.length_b   1.000
_cell.length_c   1.000
_cell.angle_alpha   90.00
_cell.angle_beta   90.00
_cell.angle_gamma   90.00
#
_symmetry.space_group_name_H-M   'P 1'
#
loop_
_entity.id
_entity.type
_entity.pdbx_description
1 polymer ?
#
loop_
_entity_poly.entity_id
_entity_poly.type
_entity_poly.pdbx_seq_one_letter_code
_entity_poly.pdbx_strand_id
1 'polypeptide(L)'
;MRIGRVVFVAILALLPLQLIESQALASDNCLVLNSRQYLQASTKLIPVTSDFTIEFDFYLNKDEKSYAQIISQGSISFPFFLGITPDLEIRAGGSWPDTGAKMPVKSWTHIALTHSAAEIGKFYLNGKLFSSTSDYLLKQEEGTDTRLGEGAGLTLGEFINGCIDNLRIWNTVRTPLQIGEDAQVATSISDASLLASYEFNSVTNSGLIESSTGSNNSFKPSGSPEFRATSDPWPINAPQFNKGGGIASSYGGFYVAAGFQTLVPESFGSGFGWYSTLWALTATRVDKLSLGLSSTWIIPNNKTVSASTAQKLCANDNDVSNPNNGTLGLSLFQTIEGSLGWWGEEKFSTAYPKYMVNVTQNCYSTQLATPGWGFFTETPTAREQTGLIQISNQILMPPDGMVFQRDDSAPQLGVTWHSLNLPRFDHAFGSQAGDNSWTLFMNSSNFKGPLVFVAPQFWVDGSSSNPLQKNLTLDVKSAWVGGLASEWNEIPYYKYVDLTGKIYTKIPDLEVPVDSNGEFSIGRDFRAYSSKAISSSLKSALIGTGNLPTALTNQEIYSGKLVGNSPEIYQGGKTLGTLSKLLSAKTFDSDNAYGFSAPGKSGMIKLPQYFLESENTKVEIPAAQAPEALVRASFGNPQFNSFFVYQYPSWWDASPSASSDLTTDLSDGSQVVYRWYKFVDQPALQRFELNSSEKANLQSAIEKMQKEWAHSALMSEPTKGSLATFDQGMLVTPPKGLEYGYVPIVIKQYISPNADRIAAAELKAKQAAELKAKQEAEAKAAAELKAKQEAEAKAAAELKAKQEAEAKAAAKLKAKQEAEAKAAALKKTTITCIKGKLVKKVTAIKPVCPKGYKKR
;
A
#
# COMPACT_ATOMS: atom_id res chain seq x y z
N MET A 1 -49.82 -48.20 62.33
CA MET A 1 -48.63 -49.06 62.14
C MET A 1 -48.56 -49.45 60.66
N ARG A 2 -47.71 -48.75 59.88
CA ARG A 2 -47.16 -49.11 58.56
C ARG A 2 -46.51 -47.85 57.97
N ILE A 3 -45.20 -47.75 58.09
CA ILE A 3 -44.37 -46.75 57.40
C ILE A 3 -43.98 -47.39 56.07
N GLY A 4 -44.48 -46.84 54.97
CA GLY A 4 -44.10 -47.22 53.61
C GLY A 4 -42.86 -46.46 53.18
N ARG A 5 -41.81 -47.20 52.80
CA ARG A 5 -40.59 -46.70 52.15
C ARG A 5 -40.95 -46.06 50.80
N VAL A 6 -40.58 -44.80 50.62
CA VAL A 6 -40.44 -44.17 49.29
C VAL A 6 -38.99 -44.35 48.85
N VAL A 7 -38.79 -45.11 47.79
CA VAL A 7 -37.51 -45.27 47.09
C VAL A 7 -37.40 -44.11 46.09
N PHE A 8 -36.43 -43.21 46.30
CA PHE A 8 -36.03 -42.25 45.29
C PHE A 8 -35.03 -42.95 44.35
N VAL A 9 -35.45 -43.23 43.12
CA VAL A 9 -34.57 -43.64 42.03
C VAL A 9 -33.91 -42.38 41.47
N ALA A 10 -32.64 -42.15 41.82
CA ALA A 10 -31.80 -41.17 41.13
C ALA A 10 -31.21 -41.85 39.90
N ILE A 11 -31.68 -41.46 38.72
CA ILE A 11 -31.13 -41.86 37.42
C ILE A 11 -29.75 -41.20 37.31
N LEU A 12 -28.69 -42.00 37.47
CA LEU A 12 -27.33 -41.62 37.13
C LEU A 12 -27.24 -41.54 35.59
N ALA A 13 -27.41 -40.34 35.03
CA ALA A 13 -27.07 -40.09 33.65
C ALA A 13 -25.54 -40.11 33.52
N LEU A 14 -24.99 -41.23 33.04
CA LEU A 14 -23.63 -41.30 32.51
C LEU A 14 -23.57 -40.41 31.27
N LEU A 15 -23.21 -39.14 31.47
CA LEU A 15 -22.71 -38.29 30.39
C LEU A 15 -21.41 -38.93 29.86
N PRO A 16 -21.26 -39.09 28.53
CA PRO A 16 -19.97 -39.48 27.99
C PRO A 16 -18.95 -38.41 28.39
N LEU A 17 -17.87 -38.85 29.02
CA LEU A 17 -16.71 -38.03 29.35
C LEU A 17 -16.13 -37.53 28.02
N GLN A 18 -16.60 -36.38 27.55
CA GLN A 18 -16.04 -35.71 26.38
C GLN A 18 -14.56 -35.45 26.67
N LEU A 19 -13.70 -35.74 25.70
CA LEU A 19 -12.33 -35.22 25.71
C LEU A 19 -12.45 -33.69 25.72
N ILE A 20 -12.07 -33.07 26.83
CA ILE A 20 -12.00 -31.62 26.97
C ILE A 20 -10.58 -31.25 26.52
N GLU A 21 -10.46 -30.81 25.27
CA GLU A 21 -9.24 -30.19 24.72
C GLU A 21 -9.09 -28.76 25.28
N SER A 22 -7.85 -28.26 25.41
CA SER A 22 -7.57 -26.91 25.88
C SER A 22 -8.20 -25.88 24.94
N GLN A 23 -9.00 -24.96 25.48
CA GLN A 23 -9.59 -23.88 24.69
C GLN A 23 -8.58 -22.73 24.54
N ALA A 24 -7.84 -22.75 23.44
CA ALA A 24 -7.15 -21.56 22.98
C ALA A 24 -8.17 -20.47 22.60
N LEU A 25 -8.01 -19.26 23.14
CA LEU A 25 -8.88 -18.12 22.81
C LEU A 25 -8.66 -17.70 21.36
N ALA A 26 -9.72 -17.32 20.64
CA ALA A 26 -9.69 -16.98 19.21
C ALA A 26 -8.84 -15.73 18.83
N SER A 27 -8.18 -15.10 19.79
CA SER A 27 -7.34 -13.90 19.63
C SER A 27 -5.94 -14.02 20.24
N ASP A 28 -5.53 -15.22 20.66
CA ASP A 28 -4.26 -15.48 21.36
C ASP A 28 -3.16 -15.92 20.38
N ASN A 29 -1.90 -15.67 20.70
CA ASN A 29 -0.75 -16.10 19.89
C ASN A 29 0.20 -17.00 20.68
N CYS A 30 0.78 -17.96 19.97
CA CYS A 30 1.86 -18.79 20.45
C CYS A 30 3.19 -18.41 19.78
N LEU A 31 4.28 -18.77 20.44
CA LEU A 31 5.62 -18.60 19.90
C LEU A 31 6.05 -19.83 19.11
N VAL A 32 6.50 -19.62 17.87
CA VAL A 32 7.04 -20.68 17.03
C VAL A 32 8.43 -21.10 17.55
N LEU A 33 8.65 -22.41 17.68
CA LEU A 33 9.94 -23.01 17.98
C LEU A 33 10.39 -23.85 16.78
N ASN A 34 11.65 -23.67 16.36
CA ASN A 34 12.30 -24.46 15.31
C ASN A 34 13.83 -24.27 15.36
N SER A 35 14.58 -24.90 14.46
CA SER A 35 16.05 -24.81 14.41
C SER A 35 16.63 -23.41 14.16
N ARG A 36 15.81 -22.43 13.77
CA ARG A 36 16.19 -21.02 13.58
C ARG A 36 15.67 -20.11 14.71
N GLN A 37 14.69 -20.58 15.48
CA GLN A 37 14.01 -19.79 16.50
C GLN A 37 13.89 -20.60 17.80
N TYR A 38 14.82 -20.31 18.72
CA TYR A 38 14.85 -20.79 20.09
C TYR A 38 15.20 -19.64 21.03
N LEU A 39 14.99 -19.83 22.33
CA LEU A 39 15.12 -18.77 23.32
C LEU A 39 16.11 -19.20 24.40
N GLN A 40 16.83 -18.23 24.96
CA GLN A 40 17.63 -18.45 26.17
C GLN A 40 17.35 -17.35 27.19
N ALA A 41 17.06 -17.74 28.42
CA ALA A 41 16.92 -16.83 29.55
C ALA A 41 18.29 -16.27 29.97
N SER A 42 18.29 -15.16 30.68
CA SER A 42 19.51 -14.59 31.30
C SER A 42 20.00 -15.38 32.51
N THR A 43 19.18 -16.30 33.04
CA THR A 43 19.44 -17.08 34.25
C THR A 43 18.80 -18.46 34.18
N LYS A 44 19.16 -19.33 35.12
CA LYS A 44 18.48 -20.60 35.38
C LYS A 44 17.19 -20.36 36.17
N LEU A 45 16.05 -20.40 35.48
CA LEU A 45 14.73 -20.15 36.04
C LEU A 45 14.14 -21.33 36.83
N ILE A 46 14.58 -22.56 36.54
CA ILE A 46 13.99 -23.78 37.10
C ILE A 46 14.80 -24.21 38.34
N PRO A 47 14.21 -24.22 39.55
CA PRO A 47 14.95 -24.50 40.77
C PRO A 47 15.06 -26.02 41.00
N VAL A 48 15.89 -26.68 40.20
CA VAL A 48 16.00 -28.15 40.14
C VAL A 48 16.43 -28.85 41.43
N THR A 49 16.86 -28.10 42.45
CA THR A 49 17.24 -28.62 43.78
C THR A 49 16.15 -28.43 44.85
N SER A 50 14.98 -27.93 44.48
CA SER A 50 13.85 -27.72 45.39
C SER A 50 12.53 -28.17 44.76
N ASP A 51 11.43 -27.89 45.47
CA ASP A 51 10.09 -28.04 44.91
C ASP A 51 9.92 -27.12 43.70
N PHE A 52 9.36 -27.65 42.61
CA PHE A 52 8.93 -26.85 41.48
C PHE A 52 7.79 -27.50 40.69
N THR A 53 7.11 -26.66 39.93
CA THR A 53 6.20 -27.08 38.86
C THR A 53 6.53 -26.29 37.60
N ILE A 54 6.54 -26.97 36.46
CA ILE A 54 6.55 -26.34 35.16
C ILE A 54 5.32 -26.78 34.39
N GLU A 55 4.67 -25.85 33.72
CA GLU A 55 3.54 -26.15 32.85
C GLU A 55 3.48 -25.20 31.66
N PHE A 56 2.95 -25.67 30.54
CA PHE A 56 2.78 -24.90 29.31
C PHE A 56 1.83 -25.61 28.36
N ASP A 57 1.32 -24.87 27.40
CA ASP A 57 0.60 -25.42 26.26
C ASP A 57 1.59 -25.61 25.09
N PHE A 58 1.51 -26.75 24.42
CA PHE A 58 2.38 -27.04 23.28
C PHE A 58 1.62 -27.65 22.11
N TYR A 59 1.92 -27.16 20.91
CA TYR A 59 1.45 -27.69 19.63
C TYR A 59 2.64 -28.24 18.85
N LEU A 60 2.76 -29.55 18.74
CA LEU A 60 3.78 -30.18 17.89
C LEU A 60 3.34 -30.14 16.43
N ASN A 61 4.07 -29.46 15.55
CA ASN A 61 3.70 -29.31 14.15
C ASN A 61 3.90 -30.60 13.34
N LYS A 62 5.08 -31.20 13.45
CA LYS A 62 5.43 -32.43 12.75
C LYS A 62 6.39 -33.28 13.56
N ASP A 63 6.39 -34.57 13.26
CA ASP A 63 7.38 -35.52 13.74
C ASP A 63 8.65 -35.41 12.89
N GLU A 64 9.72 -34.89 13.49
CA GLU A 64 11.03 -34.73 12.85
C GLU A 64 11.90 -36.00 12.94
N LYS A 65 11.37 -37.11 13.49
CA LYS A 65 12.09 -38.38 13.66
C LYS A 65 13.45 -38.21 14.34
N SER A 66 13.53 -37.29 15.28
CA SER A 66 14.74 -36.92 16.01
C SER A 66 14.42 -36.60 17.46
N TYR A 67 15.46 -36.61 18.30
CA TYR A 67 15.34 -36.10 19.66
C TYR A 67 15.18 -34.58 19.64
N ALA A 68 14.25 -34.09 20.44
CA ALA A 68 13.98 -32.66 20.57
C ALA A 68 13.69 -32.30 22.03
N GLN A 69 13.91 -31.03 22.40
CA GLN A 69 13.58 -30.49 23.72
C GLN A 69 12.72 -29.22 23.57
N ILE A 70 11.64 -29.16 24.34
CA ILE A 70 10.73 -28.01 24.41
C ILE A 70 11.30 -26.97 25.36
N ILE A 71 11.72 -27.42 26.54
CA ILE A 71 12.37 -26.60 27.56
C ILE A 71 13.50 -27.39 28.19
N SER A 72 14.63 -26.72 28.43
CA SER A 72 15.84 -27.35 28.93
C SER A 72 16.65 -26.42 29.84
N GLN A 73 17.47 -26.99 30.72
CA GLN A 73 18.38 -26.24 31.59
C GLN A 73 19.54 -27.13 32.06
N GLY A 74 20.77 -26.61 32.05
CA GLY A 74 21.96 -27.29 32.58
C GLY A 74 22.88 -27.89 31.50
N SER A 75 23.54 -29.02 31.83
CA SER A 75 24.53 -29.71 30.98
C SER A 75 24.34 -31.24 31.04
N ILE A 76 25.28 -31.99 30.46
CA ILE A 76 25.14 -33.40 30.06
C ILE A 76 24.90 -34.42 31.18
N SER A 77 25.18 -34.13 32.46
CA SER A 77 24.96 -35.07 33.57
C SER A 77 23.70 -34.72 34.34
N PHE A 78 22.63 -35.50 34.16
CA PHE A 78 21.30 -35.27 34.76
C PHE A 78 20.72 -33.85 34.55
N PRO A 79 20.69 -33.32 33.30
CA PRO A 79 20.02 -32.05 33.02
C PRO A 79 18.52 -32.16 33.26
N PHE A 80 17.93 -31.00 33.54
CA PHE A 80 16.50 -30.84 33.36
C PHE A 80 16.18 -30.61 31.89
N PHE A 81 15.22 -31.37 31.35
CA PHE A 81 14.55 -31.05 30.10
C PHE A 81 13.17 -31.69 30.03
N LEU A 82 12.26 -31.09 29.27
CA LEU A 82 11.07 -31.76 28.75
C LEU A 82 11.20 -31.81 27.23
N GLY A 83 11.09 -33.02 26.67
CA GLY A 83 11.35 -33.24 25.26
C GLY A 83 10.69 -34.50 24.71
N ILE A 84 11.05 -34.88 23.49
CA ILE A 84 10.51 -36.05 22.80
C ILE A 84 11.60 -36.94 22.20
N THR A 85 11.31 -38.23 22.06
CA THR A 85 12.10 -39.20 21.28
C THR A 85 11.71 -39.16 19.79
N PRO A 86 12.47 -39.82 18.89
CA PRO A 86 12.08 -40.02 17.48
C PRO A 86 10.72 -40.72 17.27
N ASP A 87 10.20 -41.39 18.31
CA ASP A 87 8.89 -42.08 18.29
C ASP A 87 7.80 -41.32 19.08
N LEU A 88 8.07 -40.03 19.33
CA LEU A 88 7.22 -39.05 20.01
C LEU A 88 6.96 -39.35 21.49
N GLU A 89 7.75 -40.22 22.12
CA GLU A 89 7.64 -40.48 23.56
C GLU A 89 8.18 -39.30 24.34
N ILE A 90 7.44 -38.85 25.36
CA ILE A 90 7.80 -37.69 26.16
C ILE A 90 8.86 -38.09 27.19
N ARG A 91 9.93 -37.29 27.24
CA ARG A 91 11.09 -37.44 28.12
C ARG A 91 11.11 -36.31 29.12
N ALA A 92 11.49 -36.58 30.37
CA ALA A 92 11.56 -35.58 31.43
C ALA A 92 12.93 -35.61 32.11
N GLY A 93 14.00 -35.16 31.47
CA GLY A 93 15.36 -35.12 32.06
C GLY A 93 16.12 -36.44 31.94
N GLY A 94 17.38 -36.43 32.39
CA GLY A 94 18.30 -37.56 32.20
C GLY A 94 17.95 -38.84 32.98
N SER A 95 17.26 -38.72 34.12
CA SER A 95 16.85 -39.84 34.99
C SER A 95 15.45 -40.39 34.66
N TRP A 96 14.67 -39.69 33.82
CA TRP A 96 13.33 -40.10 33.42
C TRP A 96 13.18 -40.05 31.88
N PRO A 97 13.83 -40.98 31.16
CA PRO A 97 13.94 -40.95 29.70
C PRO A 97 12.63 -41.25 28.96
N ASP A 98 11.65 -41.86 29.64
CA ASP A 98 10.33 -42.17 29.09
C ASP A 98 9.25 -42.04 30.19
N THR A 99 8.29 -41.14 29.99
CA THR A 99 7.14 -40.95 30.89
C THR A 99 5.99 -41.91 30.58
N GLY A 100 6.07 -42.66 29.49
CA GLY A 100 5.00 -43.50 28.92
C GLY A 100 3.97 -42.73 28.09
N ALA A 101 4.06 -41.40 28.04
CA ALA A 101 3.18 -40.56 27.25
C ALA A 101 3.75 -40.31 25.84
N LYS A 102 2.88 -40.19 24.85
CA LYS A 102 3.26 -39.76 23.49
C LYS A 102 2.72 -38.37 23.20
N MET A 103 3.55 -37.53 22.58
CA MET A 103 3.16 -36.18 22.17
C MET A 103 2.25 -36.24 20.93
N PRO A 104 1.02 -35.70 20.99
CA PRO A 104 0.16 -35.59 19.83
C PRO A 104 0.73 -34.62 18.78
N VAL A 105 0.66 -35.01 17.50
CA VAL A 105 1.02 -34.13 16.38
C VAL A 105 -0.24 -33.36 15.95
N LYS A 106 -0.08 -32.07 15.66
CA LYS A 106 -1.12 -31.16 15.19
C LYS A 106 -2.30 -30.95 16.17
N SER A 107 -2.04 -31.04 17.46
CA SER A 107 -3.05 -30.80 18.50
C SER A 107 -2.42 -30.05 19.68
N TRP A 108 -3.15 -29.08 20.22
CA TRP A 108 -2.75 -28.38 21.45
C TRP A 108 -2.82 -29.34 22.63
N THR A 109 -1.73 -29.41 23.37
CA THR A 109 -1.58 -30.30 24.52
C THR A 109 -1.04 -29.49 25.69
N HIS A 110 -1.77 -29.51 26.80
CA HIS A 110 -1.27 -28.93 28.04
C HIS A 110 -0.36 -29.94 28.74
N ILE A 111 0.84 -29.51 29.10
CA ILE A 111 1.87 -30.35 29.71
C ILE A 111 2.27 -29.74 31.03
N ALA A 112 2.28 -30.53 32.10
CA ALA A 112 2.86 -30.11 33.37
C ALA A 112 3.74 -31.20 33.99
N LEU A 113 4.76 -30.77 34.72
CA LEU A 113 5.67 -31.63 35.46
C LEU A 113 5.92 -31.02 36.83
N THR A 114 5.73 -31.81 37.89
CA THR A 114 6.10 -31.44 39.25
C THR A 114 7.28 -32.25 39.73
N HIS A 115 8.13 -31.61 40.52
CA HIS A 115 9.26 -32.23 41.20
C HIS A 115 9.26 -31.76 42.64
N SER A 116 9.34 -32.68 43.59
CA SER A 116 9.50 -32.35 45.01
C SER A 116 10.95 -32.49 45.47
N ALA A 117 11.30 -31.85 46.58
CA ALA A 117 12.59 -32.01 47.25
C ALA A 117 12.88 -33.45 47.71
N ALA A 118 11.88 -34.34 47.69
CA ALA A 118 12.04 -35.78 47.91
C ALA A 118 12.28 -36.56 46.61
N GLU A 119 12.65 -35.87 45.51
CA GLU A 119 12.97 -36.44 44.19
C GLU A 119 11.78 -37.18 43.56
N ILE A 120 10.55 -36.79 43.93
CA ILE A 120 9.33 -37.36 43.35
C ILE A 120 8.94 -36.52 42.13
N GLY A 121 8.97 -37.14 40.95
CA GLY A 121 8.48 -36.58 39.70
C GLY A 121 7.04 -36.99 39.43
N LYS A 122 6.20 -36.06 38.98
CA LYS A 122 4.87 -36.36 38.45
C LYS A 122 4.64 -35.63 37.12
N PHE A 123 4.23 -36.38 36.11
CA PHE A 123 3.95 -35.88 34.77
C PHE A 123 2.44 -35.84 34.53
N TYR A 124 1.97 -34.73 33.98
CA TYR A 124 0.57 -34.45 33.71
C TYR A 124 0.38 -34.10 32.24
N LEU A 125 -0.70 -34.64 31.67
CA LEU A 125 -1.11 -34.40 30.28
C LEU A 125 -2.57 -33.96 30.27
N ASN A 126 -2.85 -32.81 29.67
CA ASN A 126 -4.19 -32.21 29.61
C ASN A 126 -4.86 -32.12 31.00
N GLY A 127 -4.11 -31.63 31.99
CA GLY A 127 -4.57 -31.42 33.36
C GLY A 127 -4.70 -32.70 34.22
N LYS A 128 -4.37 -33.89 33.69
CA LYS A 128 -4.50 -35.17 34.39
C LYS A 128 -3.15 -35.79 34.68
N LEU A 129 -2.98 -36.32 35.90
CA LEU A 129 -1.80 -37.10 36.26
C LEU A 129 -1.69 -38.32 35.34
N PHE A 130 -0.58 -38.42 34.61
CA PHE A 130 -0.34 -39.50 33.67
C PHE A 130 0.62 -40.53 34.24
N SER A 131 1.76 -40.10 34.79
CA SER A 131 2.76 -40.97 35.38
C SER A 131 3.54 -40.29 36.52
N SER A 132 4.24 -41.10 37.31
CA SER A 132 5.07 -40.62 38.42
C SER A 132 6.27 -41.53 38.63
N THR A 133 7.36 -40.98 39.16
CA THR A 133 8.54 -41.72 39.59
C THR A 133 9.03 -41.20 40.94
N SER A 134 9.61 -42.07 41.75
CA SER A 134 10.19 -41.74 43.06
C SER A 134 11.70 -41.48 43.03
N ASP A 135 12.34 -41.66 41.86
CA ASP A 135 13.78 -41.52 41.67
C ASP A 135 14.08 -40.45 40.59
N TYR A 136 13.38 -39.31 40.64
CA TYR A 136 13.53 -38.24 39.65
C TYR A 136 14.76 -37.37 39.93
N LEU A 137 15.95 -37.93 39.75
CA LEU A 137 17.22 -37.28 40.05
C LEU A 137 17.53 -36.15 39.06
N LEU A 138 17.61 -34.92 39.55
CA LEU A 138 18.05 -33.73 38.81
C LEU A 138 19.24 -33.08 39.51
N LYS A 139 20.19 -32.54 38.74
CA LYS A 139 21.35 -31.84 39.30
C LYS A 139 21.45 -30.42 38.78
N GLN A 140 21.78 -29.50 39.68
CA GLN A 140 22.14 -28.15 39.28
C GLN A 140 23.61 -28.13 38.83
N GLU A 141 23.83 -28.52 37.58
CA GLU A 141 25.17 -28.56 36.95
C GLU A 141 25.55 -27.20 36.32
N GLU A 142 26.86 -26.99 36.09
CA GLU A 142 27.35 -25.97 35.13
C GLU A 142 26.76 -26.24 33.74
N GLY A 143 26.50 -25.23 32.91
CA GLY A 143 25.84 -25.42 31.62
C GLY A 143 25.02 -24.23 31.16
N THR A 144 24.04 -24.46 30.30
CA THR A 144 23.22 -23.39 29.73
C THR A 144 22.18 -22.90 30.74
N ASP A 145 21.81 -21.63 30.62
CA ASP A 145 20.60 -21.08 31.23
C ASP A 145 19.34 -21.76 30.67
N THR A 146 18.16 -21.45 31.22
CA THR A 146 16.90 -22.01 30.72
C THR A 146 16.73 -21.69 29.23
N ARG A 147 16.45 -22.70 28.42
CA ARG A 147 16.20 -22.55 26.99
C ARG A 147 14.81 -23.06 26.62
N LEU A 148 14.23 -22.45 25.58
CA LEU A 148 13.04 -22.97 24.91
C LEU A 148 13.36 -23.33 23.47
N GLY A 149 12.95 -24.51 23.03
CA GLY A 149 13.10 -25.00 21.66
C GLY A 149 14.48 -25.50 21.27
N GLU A 150 15.42 -25.56 22.20
CA GLU A 150 16.77 -26.10 22.02
C GLU A 150 17.20 -26.90 23.25
N GLY A 151 17.96 -27.98 23.02
CA GLY A 151 18.52 -28.82 24.08
C GLY A 151 19.57 -28.14 24.97
N ALA A 152 19.73 -28.68 26.17
CA ALA A 152 20.76 -28.26 27.11
C ALA A 152 22.16 -28.75 26.69
N GLY A 153 23.17 -27.88 26.81
CA GLY A 153 24.59 -28.18 26.52
C GLY A 153 25.14 -27.60 25.20
N LEU A 154 26.47 -27.56 25.07
CA LEU A 154 27.18 -26.91 23.96
C LEU A 154 27.30 -27.77 22.68
N THR A 155 26.87 -29.04 22.71
CA THR A 155 27.15 -30.04 21.67
C THR A 155 25.93 -30.75 21.10
N LEU A 156 24.71 -30.51 21.62
CA LEU A 156 23.49 -31.23 21.22
C LEU A 156 22.46 -30.28 20.62
N GLY A 157 22.40 -30.20 19.29
CA GLY A 157 21.40 -29.42 18.54
C GLY A 157 20.04 -30.10 18.49
N GLU A 158 19.41 -30.34 19.64
CA GLU A 158 18.06 -30.92 19.74
C GLU A 158 16.99 -29.82 19.63
N PHE A 159 16.51 -29.54 18.42
CA PHE A 159 15.50 -28.51 18.16
C PHE A 159 14.11 -29.13 18.04
N ILE A 160 13.09 -28.45 18.58
CA ILE A 160 11.69 -28.86 18.39
C ILE A 160 10.97 -27.98 17.37
N ASN A 161 10.06 -28.57 16.60
CA ASN A 161 9.25 -27.90 15.58
C ASN A 161 7.79 -27.81 16.04
N GLY A 162 7.41 -26.67 16.60
CA GLY A 162 6.07 -26.50 17.17
C GLY A 162 5.76 -25.07 17.59
N CYS A 163 4.70 -24.92 18.37
CA CYS A 163 4.31 -23.65 18.98
C CYS A 163 4.13 -23.84 20.48
N ILE A 164 4.66 -22.92 21.29
CA ILE A 164 4.50 -22.94 22.75
C ILE A 164 3.66 -21.73 23.19
N ASP A 165 2.81 -21.95 24.19
CA ASP A 165 2.03 -20.91 24.84
C ASP A 165 1.94 -21.13 26.36
N ASN A 166 1.53 -20.11 27.11
CA ASN A 166 1.20 -20.16 28.55
C ASN A 166 2.25 -20.84 29.44
N LEU A 167 3.54 -20.58 29.22
CA LEU A 167 4.60 -21.15 30.05
C LEU A 167 4.59 -20.56 31.45
N ARG A 168 4.48 -21.42 32.47
CA ARG A 168 4.52 -21.07 33.89
C ARG A 168 5.54 -21.92 34.62
N ILE A 169 6.30 -21.27 35.50
CA ILE A 169 7.31 -21.90 36.35
C ILE A 169 7.01 -21.49 37.79
N TRP A 170 6.82 -22.48 38.65
CA TRP A 170 6.45 -22.33 40.06
C TRP A 170 7.55 -22.86 40.97
N ASN A 171 7.72 -22.29 42.16
CA ASN A 171 8.61 -22.79 43.21
C ASN A 171 7.92 -23.73 44.22
N THR A 172 6.75 -24.28 43.86
CA THR A 172 5.97 -25.21 44.66
C THR A 172 5.53 -26.41 43.82
N VAL A 173 5.17 -27.51 44.50
CA VAL A 173 4.50 -28.66 43.87
C VAL A 173 3.00 -28.36 43.74
N ARG A 174 2.53 -28.03 42.54
CA ARG A 174 1.10 -27.79 42.28
C ARG A 174 0.30 -29.09 42.43
N THR A 175 -0.89 -28.97 42.98
CA THR A 175 -1.83 -30.10 43.11
C THR A 175 -2.48 -30.44 41.75
N PRO A 176 -3.00 -31.67 41.57
CA PRO A 176 -3.72 -32.02 40.34
C PRO A 176 -4.90 -31.08 40.02
N LEU A 177 -5.58 -30.56 41.04
CA LEU A 177 -6.67 -29.60 40.84
C LEU A 177 -6.14 -28.27 40.30
N GLN A 178 -5.07 -27.75 40.91
CA GLN A 178 -4.43 -26.51 40.46
C GLN A 178 -3.94 -26.62 39.01
N ILE A 179 -3.25 -27.70 38.64
CA ILE A 179 -2.81 -27.93 37.26
C ILE A 179 -4.01 -28.01 36.30
N GLY A 180 -5.10 -28.65 36.72
CA GLY A 180 -6.33 -28.70 35.94
C GLY A 180 -6.99 -27.33 35.74
N GLU A 181 -6.91 -26.44 36.74
CA GLU A 181 -7.37 -25.06 36.66
C GLU A 181 -6.44 -24.20 35.78
N ASP A 182 -5.12 -24.32 35.99
CA ASP A 182 -4.08 -23.60 35.25
C ASP A 182 -4.16 -23.91 33.74
N ALA A 183 -4.47 -25.15 33.35
CA ALA A 183 -4.69 -25.59 31.97
C ALA A 183 -5.93 -24.97 31.27
N GLN A 184 -6.79 -24.26 32.01
CA GLN A 184 -8.00 -23.60 31.48
C GLN A 184 -7.86 -22.07 31.48
N VAL A 185 -6.76 -21.54 32.00
CA VAL A 185 -6.52 -20.10 32.12
C VAL A 185 -5.56 -19.67 31.02
N ALA A 186 -6.00 -18.73 30.16
CA ALA A 186 -5.22 -18.13 29.07
C ALA A 186 -4.75 -16.70 29.41
N THR A 187 -4.60 -16.37 30.69
CA THR A 187 -4.22 -15.02 31.16
C THR A 187 -3.21 -15.08 32.30
N SER A 188 -2.58 -13.94 32.60
CA SER A 188 -1.62 -13.77 33.68
C SER A 188 -2.19 -14.18 35.04
N ILE A 189 -1.53 -15.12 35.70
CA ILE A 189 -1.81 -15.52 37.09
C ILE A 189 -0.90 -14.72 38.03
N SER A 190 -1.44 -14.22 39.13
CA SER A 190 -0.66 -13.53 40.18
C SER A 190 -0.67 -14.37 41.44
N ASP A 191 0.48 -14.97 41.75
CA ASP A 191 0.70 -15.86 42.89
C ASP A 191 2.15 -15.72 43.36
N ALA A 192 2.37 -15.69 44.68
CA ALA A 192 3.71 -15.53 45.26
C ALA A 192 4.64 -16.73 44.99
N SER A 193 4.08 -17.88 44.62
CA SER A 193 4.83 -19.08 44.24
C SER A 193 5.19 -19.15 42.76
N LEU A 194 4.72 -18.20 41.94
CA LEU A 194 5.01 -18.13 40.52
C LEU A 194 6.36 -17.41 40.30
N LEU A 195 7.35 -18.12 39.78
CA LEU A 195 8.68 -17.59 39.47
C LEU A 195 8.70 -16.88 38.12
N ALA A 196 8.00 -17.43 37.12
CA ALA A 196 7.89 -16.84 35.80
C ALA A 196 6.62 -17.30 35.09
N SER A 197 6.00 -16.42 34.33
CA SER A 197 4.89 -16.69 33.42
C SER A 197 5.05 -15.93 32.10
N TYR A 198 4.77 -16.60 30.98
CA TYR A 198 4.89 -16.09 29.62
C TYR A 198 3.66 -16.46 28.78
N GLU A 199 3.02 -15.45 28.20
CA GLU A 199 1.84 -15.60 27.33
C GLU A 199 2.22 -15.57 25.83
N PHE A 200 3.51 -15.39 25.51
CA PHE A 200 4.01 -15.44 24.12
C PHE A 200 3.22 -14.64 23.07
N ASN A 201 2.68 -13.49 23.47
CA ASN A 201 1.86 -12.65 22.59
C ASN A 201 2.62 -11.53 21.88
N SER A 202 3.82 -11.17 22.35
CA SER A 202 4.61 -10.07 21.78
C SER A 202 6.07 -10.09 22.25
N VAL A 203 6.88 -9.19 21.68
CA VAL A 203 8.20 -8.82 22.22
C VAL A 203 8.26 -7.35 22.58
N THR A 204 9.13 -7.03 23.54
CA THR A 204 9.43 -5.63 23.88
C THR A 204 10.19 -4.93 22.76
N ASN A 205 10.28 -3.60 22.84
CA ASN A 205 11.10 -2.78 21.93
C ASN A 205 12.59 -3.18 21.93
N SER A 206 13.06 -3.86 22.98
CA SER A 206 14.42 -4.39 23.09
C SER A 206 14.59 -5.79 22.49
N GLY A 207 13.51 -6.38 21.95
CA GLY A 207 13.49 -7.72 21.37
C GLY A 207 13.45 -8.86 22.39
N LEU A 208 13.09 -8.58 23.64
CA LEU A 208 12.97 -9.58 24.71
C LEU A 208 11.53 -10.06 24.90
N ILE A 209 11.37 -11.32 25.31
CA ILE A 209 10.10 -11.87 25.80
C ILE A 209 10.11 -11.78 27.32
N GLU A 210 9.33 -10.85 27.88
CA GLU A 210 9.29 -10.58 29.31
C GLU A 210 8.31 -11.50 30.04
N SER A 211 8.66 -11.83 31.29
CA SER A 211 7.72 -12.50 32.17
C SER A 211 6.76 -11.49 32.80
N SER A 212 5.49 -11.87 32.99
CA SER A 212 4.52 -11.07 33.76
C SER A 212 4.92 -10.87 35.23
N THR A 213 5.88 -11.65 35.74
CA THR A 213 6.44 -11.54 37.10
C THR A 213 7.60 -10.53 37.21
N GLY A 214 8.12 -10.01 36.09
CA GLY A 214 9.19 -9.01 36.04
C GLY A 214 10.26 -9.25 34.97
N SER A 215 11.07 -8.23 34.67
CA SER A 215 12.03 -8.23 33.55
C SER A 215 13.31 -9.04 33.79
N ASN A 216 13.66 -9.36 35.03
CA ASN A 216 14.87 -10.13 35.36
C ASN A 216 14.85 -11.58 34.87
N ASN A 217 13.68 -12.09 34.49
CA ASN A 217 13.48 -13.46 34.02
C ASN A 217 13.35 -13.55 32.49
N SER A 218 13.53 -12.45 31.75
CA SER A 218 13.23 -12.40 30.31
C SER A 218 14.00 -13.41 29.47
N PHE A 219 13.35 -13.89 28.40
CA PHE A 219 13.98 -14.68 27.36
C PHE A 219 14.51 -13.80 26.23
N LYS A 220 15.71 -14.14 25.73
CA LYS A 220 16.28 -13.61 24.51
C LYS A 220 16.10 -14.60 23.34
N PRO A 221 15.38 -14.22 22.27
CA PRO A 221 15.28 -15.02 21.05
C PRO A 221 16.62 -15.11 20.27
N SER A 222 16.84 -16.22 19.57
CA SER A 222 17.98 -16.43 18.65
C SER A 222 17.91 -15.61 17.36
N GLY A 223 16.72 -15.09 17.02
CA GLY A 223 16.43 -14.26 15.84
C GLY A 223 15.11 -13.49 16.03
N SER A 224 14.56 -12.88 14.98
CA SER A 224 13.25 -12.22 15.06
C SER A 224 12.16 -13.24 15.39
N PRO A 225 11.45 -13.11 16.52
CA PRO A 225 10.47 -14.10 16.93
C PRO A 225 9.23 -14.06 16.03
N GLU A 226 8.89 -15.23 15.50
CA GLU A 226 7.63 -15.51 14.82
C GLU A 226 6.57 -15.95 15.84
N PHE A 227 5.48 -15.18 15.89
CA PHE A 227 4.27 -15.49 16.63
C PHE A 227 3.18 -15.94 15.67
N ARG A 228 2.34 -16.89 16.07
CA ARG A 228 1.21 -17.38 15.28
C ARG A 228 -0.02 -17.48 16.15
N ALA A 229 -1.19 -17.20 15.60
CA ALA A 229 -2.41 -17.42 16.35
C ALA A 229 -2.54 -18.88 16.78
N THR A 230 -2.97 -19.07 18.01
CA THR A 230 -3.24 -20.39 18.58
C THR A 230 -4.36 -21.14 17.87
N SER A 231 -5.24 -20.41 17.17
CA SER A 231 -6.31 -20.97 16.32
C SER A 231 -5.79 -21.64 15.04
N ASP A 232 -4.62 -21.24 14.54
CA ASP A 232 -3.98 -21.78 13.33
C ASP A 232 -2.44 -21.67 13.40
N PRO A 233 -1.80 -22.42 14.32
CA PRO A 233 -0.36 -22.33 14.57
C PRO A 233 0.46 -22.91 13.40
N TRP A 234 -0.16 -23.66 12.49
CA TRP A 234 0.49 -24.15 11.28
C TRP A 234 -0.51 -24.27 10.12
N PRO A 235 -0.75 -23.17 9.35
CA PRO A 235 -1.68 -23.20 8.23
C PRO A 235 -1.30 -24.30 7.27
N ILE A 236 -2.27 -25.17 6.96
CA ILE A 236 -2.08 -26.34 6.09
C ILE A 236 -1.69 -25.90 4.67
N ASN A 237 -2.13 -24.70 4.24
CA ASN A 237 -1.78 -24.09 2.97
C ASN A 237 -1.13 -22.72 3.20
N ALA A 238 0.04 -22.48 2.60
CA ALA A 238 0.59 -21.13 2.54
C ALA A 238 -0.17 -20.30 1.47
N PRO A 239 -0.46 -19.01 1.70
CA PRO A 239 -0.94 -18.13 0.65
C PRO A 239 0.03 -18.12 -0.54
N GLN A 240 -0.50 -18.37 -1.73
CA GLN A 240 0.26 -18.40 -2.98
C GLN A 240 0.40 -16.99 -3.53
N PHE A 241 1.63 -16.48 -3.62
CA PHE A 241 1.92 -15.20 -4.24
C PHE A 241 1.82 -15.31 -5.77
N ASN A 242 1.08 -14.39 -6.40
CA ASN A 242 1.01 -14.23 -7.83
C ASN A 242 1.56 -12.85 -8.18
N LYS A 243 2.54 -12.78 -9.10
CA LYS A 243 3.21 -11.52 -9.49
C LYS A 243 2.27 -10.49 -10.13
N GLY A 244 1.22 -10.95 -10.81
CA GLY A 244 0.27 -10.10 -11.52
C GLY A 244 -1.13 -10.69 -11.56
N GLY A 245 -2.06 -9.97 -12.19
CA GLY A 245 -3.46 -10.38 -12.35
C GLY A 245 -4.36 -10.06 -11.16
N GLY A 246 -3.87 -9.33 -10.16
CA GLY A 246 -4.67 -8.87 -9.02
C GLY A 246 -5.79 -7.91 -9.44
N ILE A 247 -5.48 -7.00 -10.37
CA ILE A 247 -6.41 -6.16 -11.10
C ILE A 247 -6.02 -6.26 -12.58
N ALA A 248 -6.90 -6.84 -13.40
CA ALA A 248 -6.68 -7.07 -14.82
C ALA A 248 -7.96 -6.78 -15.62
N SER A 249 -7.85 -6.64 -16.93
CA SER A 249 -9.00 -6.71 -17.84
C SER A 249 -9.24 -8.15 -18.33
N SER A 250 -10.28 -8.39 -19.11
CA SER A 250 -10.57 -9.70 -19.70
C SER A 250 -9.50 -10.20 -20.70
N TYR A 251 -8.59 -9.32 -21.13
CA TYR A 251 -7.58 -9.60 -22.16
C TYR A 251 -6.13 -9.32 -21.71
N GLY A 252 -5.89 -8.98 -20.44
CA GLY A 252 -4.56 -8.65 -19.92
C GLY A 252 -4.57 -7.48 -18.94
N GLY A 253 -3.66 -6.52 -19.11
CA GLY A 253 -3.56 -5.32 -18.27
C GLY A 253 -4.89 -4.54 -18.19
N PHE A 254 -5.11 -3.86 -17.06
CA PHE A 254 -6.23 -2.96 -16.85
C PHE A 254 -5.79 -1.53 -17.16
N TYR A 255 -6.62 -0.76 -17.88
CA TYR A 255 -6.34 0.65 -18.16
C TYR A 255 -7.49 1.53 -17.71
N VAL A 256 -7.16 2.52 -16.89
CA VAL A 256 -8.04 3.67 -16.65
C VAL A 256 -7.67 4.70 -17.70
N ALA A 257 -8.52 4.88 -18.70
CA ALA A 257 -8.23 5.70 -19.87
C ALA A 257 -9.23 6.84 -20.06
N ALA A 258 -8.82 7.82 -20.86
CA ALA A 258 -9.68 8.85 -21.39
C ALA A 258 -9.35 9.10 -22.86
N GLY A 259 -10.34 8.88 -23.73
CA GLY A 259 -10.28 9.31 -25.13
C GLY A 259 -10.60 10.80 -25.27
N PHE A 260 -10.65 11.29 -26.51
CA PHE A 260 -11.07 12.66 -26.81
C PHE A 260 -12.51 12.70 -27.34
N GLN A 261 -13.30 13.66 -26.87
CA GLN A 261 -14.64 13.95 -27.43
C GLN A 261 -14.59 14.31 -28.91
N THR A 262 -13.52 15.01 -29.30
CA THR A 262 -13.22 15.36 -30.69
C THR A 262 -11.76 15.00 -30.95
N LEU A 263 -11.48 14.35 -32.08
CA LEU A 263 -10.12 13.97 -32.43
C LEU A 263 -9.23 15.22 -32.55
N VAL A 264 -8.00 15.09 -32.07
CA VAL A 264 -6.97 16.13 -32.24
C VAL A 264 -6.77 16.38 -33.74
N PRO A 265 -6.89 17.63 -34.23
CA PRO A 265 -6.72 17.92 -35.65
C PRO A 265 -5.26 17.66 -36.09
N GLU A 266 -5.06 17.19 -37.32
CA GLU A 266 -3.73 16.79 -37.81
C GLU A 266 -2.69 17.92 -37.81
N SER A 267 -3.14 19.17 -37.92
CA SER A 267 -2.29 20.36 -37.85
C SER A 267 -1.68 20.58 -36.46
N PHE A 268 -2.15 19.89 -35.42
CA PHE A 268 -1.68 19.99 -34.02
C PHE A 268 -0.84 18.77 -33.60
N GLY A 269 -0.25 18.04 -34.55
CA GLY A 269 0.60 16.88 -34.28
C GLY A 269 2.07 17.20 -34.02
N SER A 270 2.43 18.43 -33.62
CA SER A 270 3.83 18.85 -33.40
C SER A 270 4.22 18.97 -31.93
N GLY A 271 3.31 18.67 -31.02
CA GLY A 271 3.61 18.52 -29.61
C GLY A 271 2.37 18.14 -28.79
N PHE A 272 2.58 17.57 -27.62
CA PHE A 272 1.53 17.15 -26.70
C PHE A 272 1.95 17.38 -25.26
N GLY A 273 1.06 17.95 -24.45
CA GLY A 273 1.30 18.20 -23.04
C GLY A 273 0.11 17.85 -22.16
N TRP A 274 0.38 17.45 -20.92
CA TRP A 274 -0.64 17.10 -19.91
C TRP A 274 -0.03 17.20 -18.51
N TYR A 275 -0.90 17.12 -17.51
CA TYR A 275 -0.50 16.92 -16.13
C TYR A 275 -0.89 15.54 -15.64
N SER A 276 0.03 14.92 -14.90
CA SER A 276 -0.15 13.62 -14.26
C SER A 276 -0.04 13.78 -12.75
N THR A 277 -0.96 13.18 -12.00
CA THR A 277 -1.07 13.32 -10.54
C THR A 277 -0.16 12.32 -9.83
N LEU A 278 0.67 12.76 -8.86
CA LEU A 278 1.53 11.90 -8.04
C LEU A 278 0.89 11.63 -6.68
N TRP A 279 0.96 10.39 -6.18
CA TRP A 279 0.64 10.05 -4.79
C TRP A 279 1.27 8.72 -4.42
N ALA A 280 1.41 8.42 -3.12
CA ALA A 280 1.73 7.08 -2.67
C ALA A 280 0.50 6.17 -2.82
N LEU A 281 0.52 5.23 -3.78
CA LEU A 281 -0.57 4.28 -3.96
C LEU A 281 -0.72 3.30 -2.80
N THR A 282 0.38 3.08 -2.05
CA THR A 282 0.40 2.23 -0.87
C THR A 282 1.25 2.88 0.21
N ALA A 283 0.96 2.56 1.47
CA ALA A 283 1.71 3.11 2.59
C ALA A 283 3.17 2.61 2.67
N THR A 284 3.47 1.47 2.04
CA THR A 284 4.77 0.81 2.00
C THR A 284 5.02 0.21 0.63
N ARG A 285 6.28 0.09 0.23
CA ARG A 285 6.69 -0.57 -1.01
C ARG A 285 5.97 -1.92 -1.22
N VAL A 286 5.53 -2.16 -2.44
CA VAL A 286 5.00 -3.44 -2.91
C VAL A 286 6.01 -4.06 -3.86
N ASP A 287 6.43 -5.29 -3.57
CA ASP A 287 7.35 -6.03 -4.43
C ASP A 287 6.68 -6.34 -5.77
N LYS A 288 7.42 -6.10 -6.87
CA LYS A 288 7.00 -6.40 -8.25
C LYS A 288 5.74 -5.68 -8.73
N LEU A 289 5.35 -4.57 -8.10
CA LEU A 289 4.27 -3.71 -8.59
C LEU A 289 4.65 -3.08 -9.94
N SER A 290 3.84 -3.32 -10.97
CA SER A 290 3.94 -2.62 -12.26
C SER A 290 2.64 -1.86 -12.56
N LEU A 291 2.67 -0.54 -12.40
CA LEU A 291 1.57 0.39 -12.62
C LEU A 291 2.10 1.76 -13.09
N GLY A 292 1.65 2.19 -14.26
CA GLY A 292 1.89 3.53 -14.82
C GLY A 292 0.69 4.47 -14.59
N LEU A 293 0.97 5.71 -14.21
CA LEU A 293 0.01 6.79 -14.05
C LEU A 293 -0.28 7.49 -15.39
N SER A 294 -1.13 8.52 -15.37
CA SER A 294 -1.64 9.17 -16.58
C SER A 294 -0.51 9.61 -17.53
N SER A 295 -0.51 9.03 -18.73
CA SER A 295 0.36 9.40 -19.85
C SER A 295 -0.30 9.05 -21.19
N THR A 296 0.45 9.07 -22.28
CA THR A 296 -0.02 8.75 -23.63
C THR A 296 1.06 8.08 -24.45
N TRP A 297 0.65 7.48 -25.57
CA TRP A 297 1.54 7.00 -26.63
C TRP A 297 1.55 8.04 -27.75
N ILE A 298 2.69 8.70 -27.93
CA ILE A 298 2.94 9.59 -29.07
C ILE A 298 3.54 8.73 -30.17
N ILE A 299 2.79 8.54 -31.25
CA ILE A 299 3.17 7.70 -32.38
C ILE A 299 3.13 8.50 -33.69
N PRO A 300 3.85 8.11 -34.75
CA PRO A 300 3.80 8.85 -36.00
C PRO A 300 2.42 8.70 -36.66
N ASN A 301 1.88 9.81 -37.18
CA ASN A 301 0.58 9.85 -37.84
C ASN A 301 0.65 9.20 -39.22
N ASN A 302 0.27 7.93 -39.27
CA ASN A 302 0.31 7.09 -40.47
C ASN A 302 -1.07 6.50 -40.81
N LYS A 303 -2.16 7.18 -40.45
CA LYS A 303 -3.53 6.68 -40.62
C LYS A 303 -3.90 6.33 -42.06
N THR A 304 -3.20 6.88 -43.05
CA THR A 304 -3.42 6.64 -44.48
C THR A 304 -2.61 5.45 -45.02
N VAL A 305 -1.76 4.81 -44.22
CA VAL A 305 -0.96 3.64 -44.64
C VAL A 305 -1.86 2.41 -44.78
N SER A 306 -1.64 1.60 -45.82
CA SER A 306 -2.45 0.41 -46.07
C SER A 306 -2.30 -0.63 -44.95
N ALA A 307 -3.39 -1.33 -44.62
CA ALA A 307 -3.36 -2.42 -43.64
C ALA A 307 -2.31 -3.50 -43.99
N SER A 308 -2.13 -3.80 -45.27
CA SER A 308 -1.11 -4.76 -45.75
C SER A 308 0.33 -4.32 -45.46
N THR A 309 0.60 -3.01 -45.43
CA THR A 309 1.91 -2.46 -45.06
C THR A 309 2.05 -2.44 -43.54
N ALA A 310 1.02 -1.98 -42.83
CA ALA A 310 0.98 -1.95 -41.36
C ALA A 310 1.29 -3.31 -40.74
N GLN A 311 0.69 -4.38 -41.26
CA GLN A 311 0.91 -5.77 -40.84
C GLN A 311 2.36 -6.23 -40.98
N LYS A 312 3.13 -5.61 -41.88
CA LYS A 312 4.52 -5.99 -42.20
C LYS A 312 5.56 -5.11 -41.50
N LEU A 313 5.15 -4.05 -40.80
CA LEU A 313 6.08 -3.15 -40.12
C LEU A 313 6.83 -3.85 -38.96
N CYS A 314 6.16 -4.78 -38.26
CA CYS A 314 6.72 -5.55 -37.15
C CYS A 314 6.77 -7.08 -37.41
N ALA A 315 6.61 -7.53 -38.66
CA ALA A 315 6.43 -8.95 -38.99
C ALA A 315 7.70 -9.83 -38.79
N ASN A 316 8.86 -9.23 -38.56
CA ASN A 316 10.13 -9.95 -38.33
C ASN A 316 10.48 -10.10 -36.85
N ASP A 317 9.67 -9.55 -35.93
CA ASP A 317 9.90 -9.67 -34.48
C ASP A 317 9.05 -10.78 -33.87
N ASN A 318 9.69 -11.61 -33.03
CA ASN A 318 9.10 -12.81 -32.43
C ASN A 318 7.95 -12.52 -31.45
N ASP A 319 7.77 -11.27 -31.00
CA ASP A 319 6.76 -10.88 -30.01
C ASP A 319 5.39 -10.51 -30.62
N VAL A 320 5.28 -10.39 -31.95
CA VAL A 320 4.07 -9.86 -32.64
C VAL A 320 3.38 -10.92 -33.52
N SER A 321 3.55 -12.20 -33.23
CA SER A 321 3.10 -13.32 -34.08
C SER A 321 1.58 -13.62 -34.09
N ASN A 322 0.71 -12.70 -33.65
CA ASN A 322 -0.75 -12.88 -33.73
C ASN A 322 -1.34 -12.19 -34.98
N PRO A 323 -1.94 -12.93 -35.94
CA PRO A 323 -2.49 -12.36 -37.17
C PRO A 323 -3.66 -11.38 -36.98
N ASN A 324 -4.32 -11.35 -35.82
CA ASN A 324 -5.32 -10.33 -35.48
C ASN A 324 -4.71 -8.97 -35.05
N ASN A 325 -3.41 -8.95 -34.74
CA ASN A 325 -2.67 -7.77 -34.25
C ASN A 325 -1.93 -7.00 -35.36
N GLY A 326 -1.97 -7.42 -36.62
CA GLY A 326 -1.19 -6.73 -37.64
C GLY A 326 -1.70 -5.30 -37.99
N THR A 327 -2.88 -4.90 -37.51
CA THR A 327 -3.34 -3.49 -37.49
C THR A 327 -2.63 -2.65 -36.40
N LEU A 328 -1.98 -3.28 -35.42
CA LEU A 328 -1.20 -2.64 -34.35
C LEU A 328 0.23 -2.31 -34.76
N GLY A 329 0.73 -2.79 -35.90
CA GLY A 329 2.11 -2.51 -36.34
C GLY A 329 2.43 -1.02 -36.40
N LEU A 330 1.46 -0.18 -36.82
CA LEU A 330 1.58 1.28 -36.83
C LEU A 330 1.63 1.91 -35.44
N SER A 331 1.02 1.25 -34.44
CA SER A 331 0.96 1.73 -33.06
C SER A 331 2.15 1.27 -32.22
N LEU A 332 2.89 0.26 -32.67
CA LEU A 332 3.94 -0.38 -31.89
C LEU A 332 5.35 -0.13 -32.45
N PHE A 333 5.50 0.19 -33.73
CA PHE A 333 6.84 0.25 -34.32
C PHE A 333 7.67 1.42 -33.77
N GLN A 334 7.07 2.60 -33.54
CA GLN A 334 7.70 3.75 -32.93
C GLN A 334 6.78 4.43 -31.93
N THR A 335 7.25 4.56 -30.69
CA THR A 335 6.52 5.23 -29.62
C THR A 335 7.45 6.17 -28.85
N ILE A 336 6.94 7.35 -28.50
CA ILE A 336 7.40 8.07 -27.31
C ILE A 336 6.31 7.86 -26.26
N GLU A 337 6.72 7.29 -25.15
CA GLU A 337 5.90 6.97 -24.00
C GLU A 337 6.69 7.29 -22.71
N GLY A 338 6.24 6.73 -21.60
CA GLY A 338 6.83 6.98 -20.29
C GLY A 338 5.88 7.77 -19.40
N SER A 339 5.93 7.49 -18.11
CA SER A 339 4.99 8.02 -17.16
C SER A 339 5.60 8.03 -15.76
N LEU A 340 4.90 8.69 -14.85
CA LEU A 340 5.04 8.36 -13.43
C LEU A 340 4.55 6.93 -13.21
N GLY A 341 5.18 6.17 -12.36
CA GLY A 341 4.71 4.84 -12.04
C GLY A 341 5.57 4.11 -11.03
N TRP A 342 5.19 2.86 -10.82
CA TRP A 342 5.98 1.83 -10.16
C TRP A 342 6.22 0.75 -11.20
N TRP A 343 7.45 0.34 -11.40
CA TRP A 343 7.77 -0.69 -12.38
C TRP A 343 8.44 -1.87 -11.69
N GLY A 344 7.92 -3.09 -11.90
CA GLY A 344 8.33 -4.27 -11.14
C GLY A 344 9.80 -4.68 -11.31
N GLU A 345 10.49 -4.08 -12.28
CA GLU A 345 11.91 -4.30 -12.55
C GLU A 345 12.84 -3.19 -12.02
N GLU A 346 12.28 -2.16 -11.35
CA GLU A 346 13.05 -1.19 -10.56
C GLU A 346 13.90 -1.88 -9.49
N LYS A 347 15.19 -1.56 -9.50
CA LYS A 347 16.16 -2.06 -8.52
C LYS A 347 16.07 -1.27 -7.22
N PHE A 348 15.73 0.01 -7.25
CA PHE A 348 15.55 0.86 -6.07
C PHE A 348 14.08 1.28 -5.92
N SER A 349 13.17 0.31 -5.89
CA SER A 349 11.72 0.59 -5.84
C SER A 349 11.30 1.23 -4.52
N THR A 350 10.32 2.15 -4.58
CA THR A 350 9.80 2.87 -3.41
C THR A 350 8.27 2.78 -3.33
N ALA A 351 7.68 3.35 -2.27
CA ALA A 351 6.22 3.50 -2.17
C ALA A 351 5.67 4.68 -2.99
N TYR A 352 6.53 5.62 -3.40
CA TYR A 352 6.17 6.81 -4.18
C TYR A 352 6.58 6.61 -5.65
N PRO A 353 5.81 7.10 -6.64
CA PRO A 353 6.09 6.79 -8.03
C PRO A 353 7.34 7.52 -8.52
N LYS A 354 8.06 6.90 -9.46
CA LYS A 354 9.16 7.53 -10.20
C LYS A 354 8.71 7.90 -11.60
N TYR A 355 9.37 8.89 -12.21
CA TYR A 355 9.14 9.21 -13.63
C TYR A 355 10.19 8.51 -14.50
N MET A 356 9.71 7.82 -15.52
CA MET A 356 10.53 7.20 -16.56
C MET A 356 10.18 7.81 -17.91
N VAL A 357 11.21 8.20 -18.67
CA VAL A 357 11.07 8.46 -20.10
C VAL A 357 11.14 7.11 -20.80
N ASN A 358 10.30 6.86 -21.79
CA ASN A 358 10.37 5.61 -22.55
C ASN A 358 10.25 5.92 -24.05
N VAL A 359 11.25 5.55 -24.85
CA VAL A 359 11.23 5.72 -26.30
C VAL A 359 11.56 4.40 -26.99
N THR A 360 10.73 4.01 -27.97
CA THR A 360 10.91 2.75 -28.71
C THR A 360 11.10 3.02 -30.20
N GLN A 361 12.09 2.38 -30.81
CA GLN A 361 12.48 2.64 -32.20
C GLN A 361 11.82 1.73 -33.22
N ASN A 362 11.70 0.44 -32.86
CA ASN A 362 11.56 -0.69 -33.78
C ASN A 362 10.77 -1.81 -33.14
N CYS A 363 9.47 -1.61 -32.93
CA CYS A 363 8.61 -2.67 -32.39
C CYS A 363 9.12 -3.19 -31.04
N TYR A 364 9.55 -2.27 -30.16
CA TYR A 364 10.12 -2.54 -28.84
C TYR A 364 11.46 -3.32 -28.83
N SER A 365 12.10 -3.59 -29.97
CA SER A 365 13.43 -4.25 -30.00
C SER A 365 14.58 -3.33 -29.52
N THR A 366 14.42 -2.01 -29.65
CA THR A 366 15.36 -1.01 -29.12
C THR A 366 14.57 0.02 -28.32
N GLN A 367 14.95 0.18 -27.05
CA GLN A 367 14.24 0.96 -26.03
C GLN A 367 15.23 1.86 -25.30
N LEU A 368 14.87 3.12 -25.05
CA LEU A 368 15.70 4.12 -24.35
C LEU A 368 14.94 4.81 -23.23
N ALA A 369 15.47 4.77 -22.01
CA ALA A 369 14.92 5.48 -20.86
C ALA A 369 15.78 6.62 -20.34
N THR A 370 17.09 6.50 -20.51
CA THR A 370 18.06 7.55 -20.17
C THR A 370 19.10 7.65 -21.30
N PRO A 371 20.04 8.61 -21.25
CA PRO A 371 21.12 8.66 -22.24
C PRO A 371 21.99 7.39 -22.33
N GLY A 372 21.94 6.51 -21.32
CA GLY A 372 22.78 5.31 -21.25
C GLY A 372 22.08 3.98 -20.99
N TRP A 373 20.76 3.96 -20.76
CA TRP A 373 20.02 2.74 -20.41
C TRP A 373 18.64 2.68 -21.09
N GLY A 374 18.20 1.45 -21.38
CA GLY A 374 16.85 1.14 -21.86
C GLY A 374 15.85 0.94 -20.72
N PHE A 375 14.65 0.44 -21.04
CA PHE A 375 13.59 0.28 -20.03
C PHE A 375 13.98 -0.84 -19.08
N PHE A 376 14.23 -0.49 -17.82
CA PHE A 376 14.51 -1.46 -16.75
C PHE A 376 15.66 -2.43 -17.08
N THR A 377 16.53 -2.07 -18.03
CA THR A 377 17.63 -2.93 -18.49
C THR A 377 18.78 -2.86 -17.50
N GLU A 378 19.29 -4.02 -17.08
CA GLU A 378 20.48 -4.10 -16.24
C GLU A 378 21.76 -3.68 -16.98
N THR A 379 21.79 -3.92 -18.30
CA THR A 379 22.92 -3.58 -19.16
C THR A 379 22.77 -2.18 -19.76
N PRO A 380 23.85 -1.38 -19.81
CA PRO A 380 23.83 -0.12 -20.53
C PRO A 380 23.53 -0.31 -22.02
N THR A 381 22.92 0.72 -22.62
CA THR A 381 22.66 0.80 -24.06
C THR A 381 23.97 0.72 -24.84
N ALA A 382 23.99 -0.12 -25.88
CA ALA A 382 25.12 -0.21 -26.79
C ALA A 382 25.32 1.12 -27.54
N ARG A 383 26.57 1.46 -27.90
CA ARG A 383 26.92 2.75 -28.52
C ARG A 383 26.08 3.03 -29.77
N GLU A 384 25.89 2.01 -30.59
CA GLU A 384 25.14 2.04 -31.84
C GLU A 384 23.62 2.16 -31.66
N GLN A 385 23.10 2.04 -30.43
CA GLN A 385 21.67 2.16 -30.12
C GLN A 385 21.33 3.45 -29.34
N THR A 386 22.31 4.30 -29.02
CA THR A 386 22.04 5.54 -28.28
C THR A 386 21.29 6.56 -29.15
N GLY A 387 20.38 7.31 -28.53
CA GLY A 387 19.56 8.28 -29.26
C GLY A 387 18.83 9.30 -28.39
N LEU A 388 18.94 9.18 -27.07
CA LEU A 388 18.28 10.05 -26.10
C LEU A 388 19.33 10.98 -25.49
N ILE A 389 19.27 12.27 -25.81
CA ILE A 389 20.35 13.24 -25.59
C ILE A 389 19.91 14.26 -24.54
N GLN A 390 20.62 14.30 -23.41
CA GLN A 390 20.26 15.19 -22.31
C GLN A 390 20.58 16.65 -22.67
N ILE A 391 19.66 17.55 -22.32
CA ILE A 391 19.78 19.00 -22.53
C ILE A 391 19.98 19.71 -21.20
N SER A 392 19.25 19.31 -20.16
CA SER A 392 19.23 20.05 -18.91
C SER A 392 20.60 20.04 -18.24
N ASN A 393 21.01 21.22 -17.76
CA ASN A 393 22.17 21.44 -16.89
C ASN A 393 21.77 21.54 -15.41
N GLN A 394 20.54 21.25 -15.02
CA GLN A 394 20.07 21.48 -13.63
C GLN A 394 19.52 20.23 -12.94
N ILE A 395 19.32 19.15 -13.68
CA ILE A 395 18.71 17.92 -13.16
C ILE A 395 19.39 16.68 -13.72
N LEU A 396 19.43 15.62 -12.92
CA LEU A 396 19.97 14.32 -13.28
C LEU A 396 18.90 13.42 -13.91
N MET A 397 19.35 12.40 -14.65
CA MET A 397 18.50 11.32 -15.19
C MET A 397 19.08 9.95 -14.80
N PRO A 398 18.78 9.45 -13.58
CA PRO A 398 19.26 8.15 -13.12
C PRO A 398 18.58 6.99 -13.88
N PRO A 399 19.29 5.87 -14.10
CA PRO A 399 18.78 4.73 -14.85
C PRO A 399 17.59 4.02 -14.20
N ASP A 400 17.45 4.07 -12.87
CA ASP A 400 16.33 3.48 -12.14
C ASP A 400 15.12 4.43 -11.97
N GLY A 401 15.15 5.60 -12.63
CA GLY A 401 14.03 6.54 -12.69
C GLY A 401 14.13 7.76 -11.80
N MET A 402 13.49 8.84 -12.26
CA MET A 402 13.56 10.15 -11.60
C MET A 402 12.66 10.16 -10.38
N VAL A 403 13.25 10.49 -9.22
CA VAL A 403 12.58 10.46 -7.91
C VAL A 403 12.03 11.83 -7.50
N PHE A 404 11.01 11.81 -6.65
CA PHE A 404 10.30 12.99 -6.18
C PHE A 404 10.35 13.09 -4.65
N GLN A 405 10.22 14.31 -4.16
CA GLN A 405 9.90 14.53 -2.75
C GLN A 405 8.47 14.02 -2.50
N ARG A 406 8.30 13.17 -1.49
CA ARG A 406 6.99 12.63 -1.12
C ARG A 406 6.03 13.76 -0.73
N ASP A 407 4.89 13.79 -1.40
CA ASP A 407 3.77 14.68 -1.13
C ASP A 407 2.46 13.94 -1.40
N ASP A 408 1.70 13.68 -0.34
CA ASP A 408 0.45 12.91 -0.39
C ASP A 408 -0.78 13.84 -0.67
N SER A 409 -0.56 15.12 -0.99
CA SER A 409 -1.62 16.07 -1.40
C SER A 409 -2.06 15.95 -2.87
N ALA A 410 -1.58 14.92 -3.57
CA ALA A 410 -1.85 14.66 -4.98
C ALA A 410 -1.34 15.76 -5.94
N PRO A 411 -0.06 16.18 -5.86
CA PRO A 411 0.47 17.23 -6.72
C PRO A 411 0.60 16.78 -8.18
N GLN A 412 0.79 17.74 -9.08
CA GLN A 412 0.76 17.59 -10.53
C GLN A 412 2.18 17.72 -11.13
N LEU A 413 2.60 16.76 -11.95
CA LEU A 413 3.77 16.92 -12.82
C LEU A 413 3.31 17.25 -14.23
N GLY A 414 3.77 18.39 -14.75
CA GLY A 414 3.56 18.75 -16.15
C GLY A 414 4.59 18.05 -17.04
N VAL A 415 4.10 17.37 -18.07
CA VAL A 415 4.91 16.68 -19.08
C VAL A 415 4.51 17.22 -20.43
N THR A 416 5.46 17.71 -21.22
CA THR A 416 5.19 18.15 -22.59
C THR A 416 6.28 17.72 -23.53
N TRP A 417 5.91 17.09 -24.64
CA TRP A 417 6.80 16.76 -25.75
C TRP A 417 6.55 17.70 -26.92
N HIS A 418 7.62 18.30 -27.44
CA HIS A 418 7.57 19.18 -28.60
C HIS A 418 8.51 18.68 -29.70
N SER A 419 8.04 18.66 -30.94
CA SER A 419 8.89 18.42 -32.10
C SER A 419 9.64 19.70 -32.45
N LEU A 420 10.91 19.79 -32.06
CA LEU A 420 11.75 20.95 -32.31
C LEU A 420 12.66 20.72 -33.51
N ASN A 421 12.93 21.76 -34.30
CA ASN A 421 13.93 21.73 -35.36
C ASN A 421 15.28 22.23 -34.83
N LEU A 422 15.96 21.39 -34.05
CA LEU A 422 17.32 21.68 -33.57
C LEU A 422 18.33 21.73 -34.73
N PRO A 423 19.51 22.35 -34.56
CA PRO A 423 20.55 22.31 -35.59
C PRO A 423 20.85 20.88 -36.03
N ARG A 424 20.91 20.68 -37.34
CA ARG A 424 21.08 19.37 -37.96
C ARG A 424 22.50 18.84 -37.73
N PHE A 425 22.59 17.54 -37.48
CA PHE A 425 23.85 16.80 -37.36
C PHE A 425 23.72 15.43 -38.02
N ASP A 426 24.12 15.31 -39.27
CA ASP A 426 23.86 14.13 -40.09
C ASP A 426 25.10 13.63 -40.84
N HIS A 427 26.29 14.13 -40.49
CA HIS A 427 27.56 13.74 -41.11
C HIS A 427 27.72 12.22 -41.21
N ALA A 428 27.53 11.49 -40.11
CA ALA A 428 27.63 10.03 -40.10
C ALA A 428 26.44 9.31 -40.77
N PHE A 429 25.32 10.00 -41.03
CA PHE A 429 24.04 9.43 -41.47
C PHE A 429 23.63 9.87 -42.89
N GLY A 430 24.49 10.57 -43.62
CA GLY A 430 24.29 10.90 -45.04
C GLY A 430 22.97 11.61 -45.35
N SER A 431 22.53 12.48 -44.44
CA SER A 431 21.29 13.24 -44.56
C SER A 431 19.98 12.46 -44.62
N GLN A 432 19.97 11.22 -44.13
CA GLN A 432 18.77 10.38 -44.12
C GLN A 432 17.72 10.80 -43.08
N ALA A 433 18.12 11.47 -42.00
CA ALA A 433 17.22 11.89 -40.95
C ALA A 433 16.43 13.16 -41.29
N GLY A 434 15.19 13.18 -40.84
CA GLY A 434 14.30 14.33 -40.83
C GLY A 434 14.69 15.40 -39.82
N ASP A 435 13.80 16.38 -39.67
CA ASP A 435 14.06 17.58 -38.88
C ASP A 435 13.47 17.52 -37.45
N ASN A 436 12.59 16.55 -37.15
CA ASN A 436 11.86 16.50 -35.88
C ASN A 436 12.73 15.93 -34.76
N SER A 437 13.22 16.80 -33.88
CA SER A 437 13.87 16.44 -32.61
C SER A 437 12.84 16.53 -31.48
N TRP A 438 12.21 15.40 -31.16
CA TRP A 438 11.22 15.33 -30.09
C TRP A 438 11.87 15.60 -28.75
N THR A 439 11.49 16.71 -28.12
CA THR A 439 12.11 17.27 -26.92
C THR A 439 11.12 17.29 -25.78
N LEU A 440 11.50 16.70 -24.65
CA LEU A 440 10.71 16.67 -23.42
C LEU A 440 10.98 17.90 -22.57
N PHE A 441 9.91 18.54 -22.14
CA PHE A 441 9.86 19.60 -21.14
C PHE A 441 9.08 19.11 -19.91
N MET A 442 9.51 19.56 -18.75
CA MET A 442 8.81 19.29 -17.49
C MET A 442 8.43 20.59 -16.78
N ASN A 443 7.29 20.54 -16.08
CA ASN A 443 6.85 21.57 -15.15
C ASN A 443 6.67 20.98 -13.75
N SER A 444 7.57 21.33 -12.84
CA SER A 444 7.49 21.02 -11.42
C SER A 444 7.71 22.32 -10.60
N SER A 445 7.53 22.24 -9.29
CA SER A 445 7.71 23.38 -8.39
C SER A 445 9.17 23.89 -8.37
N ASN A 446 10.13 22.99 -8.58
CA ASN A 446 11.56 23.22 -8.44
C ASN A 446 12.37 22.98 -9.73
N PHE A 447 11.74 22.58 -10.83
CA PHE A 447 12.35 22.45 -12.15
C PHE A 447 11.35 22.79 -13.26
N LYS A 448 11.74 23.66 -14.19
CA LYS A 448 10.93 24.05 -15.35
C LYS A 448 11.83 24.22 -16.57
N GLY A 449 11.76 23.30 -17.52
CA GLY A 449 12.65 23.40 -18.67
C GLY A 449 12.76 22.14 -19.52
N PRO A 450 13.58 22.20 -20.59
CA PRO A 450 13.89 21.04 -21.42
C PRO A 450 14.75 20.05 -20.65
N LEU A 451 14.38 18.77 -20.69
CA LEU A 451 15.12 17.69 -20.05
C LEU A 451 16.05 17.00 -21.05
N VAL A 452 15.48 16.51 -22.14
CA VAL A 452 16.11 15.56 -23.07
C VAL A 452 15.44 15.64 -24.44
N PHE A 453 16.15 15.28 -25.52
CA PHE A 453 15.52 15.08 -26.83
C PHE A 453 15.91 13.75 -27.46
N VAL A 454 15.04 13.25 -28.33
CA VAL A 454 15.33 12.10 -29.19
C VAL A 454 15.99 12.61 -30.48
N ALA A 455 17.21 12.15 -30.74
CA ALA A 455 17.94 12.45 -31.97
C ALA A 455 17.17 11.94 -33.20
N PRO A 456 16.96 12.73 -34.26
CA PRO A 456 16.24 12.30 -35.46
C PRO A 456 16.76 10.99 -36.08
N GLN A 457 18.08 10.78 -36.01
CA GLN A 457 18.78 9.60 -36.51
C GLN A 457 18.38 8.33 -35.77
N PHE A 458 18.00 8.44 -34.48
CA PHE A 458 17.43 7.32 -33.75
C PHE A 458 16.18 6.81 -34.44
N TRP A 459 15.35 7.63 -35.09
CA TRP A 459 14.19 7.07 -35.80
C TRP A 459 14.55 6.36 -37.11
N VAL A 460 15.67 6.76 -37.73
CA VAL A 460 16.12 6.26 -39.02
C VAL A 460 16.80 4.90 -38.96
N ASP A 461 17.58 4.57 -37.91
CA ASP A 461 18.27 3.26 -37.89
C ASP A 461 17.26 2.11 -37.98
N GLY A 462 16.06 2.32 -37.44
CA GLY A 462 14.95 1.40 -37.60
C GLY A 462 14.48 1.16 -39.02
N SER A 463 14.36 2.23 -39.79
CA SER A 463 14.06 2.11 -41.21
C SER A 463 15.18 1.43 -42.02
N SER A 464 16.41 1.38 -41.49
CA SER A 464 17.52 0.67 -42.14
C SER A 464 17.43 -0.85 -41.97
N SER A 465 16.88 -1.33 -40.85
CA SER A 465 16.62 -2.76 -40.63
C SER A 465 15.31 -3.23 -41.30
N ASN A 466 14.31 -2.35 -41.40
CA ASN A 466 13.08 -2.58 -42.17
C ASN A 466 12.76 -1.41 -43.11
N PRO A 467 13.10 -1.50 -44.42
CA PRO A 467 12.86 -0.43 -45.40
C PRO A 467 11.39 0.00 -45.54
N LEU A 468 10.42 -0.81 -45.10
CA LEU A 468 9.00 -0.44 -45.10
C LEU A 468 8.68 0.73 -44.14
N GLN A 469 9.52 0.97 -43.14
CA GLN A 469 9.34 2.06 -42.18
C GLN A 469 9.83 3.41 -42.73
N LYS A 470 10.56 3.42 -43.86
CA LYS A 470 11.09 4.65 -44.45
C LYS A 470 9.99 5.68 -44.70
N ASN A 471 10.21 6.92 -44.28
CA ASN A 471 9.25 8.03 -44.34
C ASN A 471 7.97 7.85 -43.51
N LEU A 472 7.88 6.84 -42.65
CA LEU A 472 6.75 6.65 -41.73
C LEU A 472 7.11 7.09 -40.30
N THR A 473 8.32 7.57 -40.09
CA THR A 473 8.97 7.70 -38.79
C THR A 473 8.76 9.07 -38.14
N LEU A 474 8.96 9.15 -36.82
CA LEU A 474 8.70 10.36 -36.02
C LEU A 474 9.63 11.55 -36.33
N ASP A 475 10.79 11.31 -36.96
CA ASP A 475 11.71 12.35 -37.43
C ASP A 475 11.15 13.18 -38.60
N VAL A 476 10.17 12.64 -39.34
CA VAL A 476 9.56 13.32 -40.51
C VAL A 476 8.05 13.52 -40.39
N LYS A 477 7.33 12.62 -39.71
CA LYS A 477 5.86 12.68 -39.60
C LYS A 477 5.40 13.61 -38.49
N SER A 478 4.25 14.24 -38.67
CA SER A 478 3.47 14.71 -37.52
C SER A 478 3.06 13.50 -36.68
N ALA A 479 2.86 13.69 -35.39
CA ALA A 479 2.46 12.62 -34.50
C ALA A 479 0.96 12.61 -34.23
N TRP A 480 0.50 11.51 -33.66
CA TRP A 480 -0.86 11.27 -33.24
C TRP A 480 -0.86 10.67 -31.82
N VAL A 481 -1.90 10.99 -31.06
CA VAL A 481 -2.19 10.45 -29.74
C VAL A 481 -3.65 9.99 -29.67
N GLY A 482 -3.91 8.89 -28.99
CA GLY A 482 -5.26 8.32 -28.86
C GLY A 482 -6.08 8.83 -27.67
N GLY A 483 -5.40 9.36 -26.65
CA GLY A 483 -6.00 9.73 -25.38
C GLY A 483 -4.96 9.72 -24.25
N LEU A 484 -5.42 9.85 -23.02
CA LEU A 484 -4.61 9.61 -21.82
C LEU A 484 -4.94 8.24 -21.23
N ALA A 485 -3.96 7.57 -20.64
CA ALA A 485 -4.15 6.28 -19.98
C ALA A 485 -3.26 6.13 -18.76
N SER A 486 -3.77 5.44 -17.75
CA SER A 486 -3.01 4.87 -16.64
C SER A 486 -3.08 3.36 -16.76
N GLU A 487 -1.91 2.74 -16.83
CA GLU A 487 -1.71 1.31 -17.01
C GLU A 487 -1.58 0.59 -15.67
N TRP A 488 -2.39 -0.42 -15.43
CA TRP A 488 -2.40 -1.25 -14.22
C TRP A 488 -2.11 -2.68 -14.68
N ASN A 489 -0.83 -3.01 -14.82
CA ASN A 489 -0.38 -4.21 -15.54
C ASN A 489 -0.12 -5.39 -14.58
N GLU A 490 0.92 -5.29 -13.75
CA GLU A 490 1.30 -6.36 -12.80
C GLU A 490 1.01 -5.92 -11.37
N ILE A 491 -0.26 -5.96 -10.98
CA ILE A 491 -0.64 -5.82 -9.58
C ILE A 491 -0.63 -7.21 -8.95
N PRO A 492 0.24 -7.48 -7.96
CA PRO A 492 0.34 -8.79 -7.35
C PRO A 492 -0.89 -9.11 -6.52
N TYR A 493 -1.12 -10.40 -6.24
CA TYR A 493 -2.16 -10.83 -5.31
C TYR A 493 -1.79 -12.16 -4.65
N TYR A 494 -2.29 -12.38 -3.44
CA TYR A 494 -2.24 -13.68 -2.79
C TYR A 494 -3.51 -14.46 -3.07
N LYS A 495 -3.36 -15.76 -3.34
CA LYS A 495 -4.44 -16.74 -3.40
C LYS A 495 -4.33 -17.71 -2.24
N TYR A 496 -5.43 -17.99 -1.56
CA TYR A 496 -5.51 -18.99 -0.50
C TYR A 496 -6.71 -19.91 -0.76
N VAL A 497 -6.50 -21.22 -0.59
CA VAL A 497 -7.57 -22.22 -0.68
C VAL A 497 -7.74 -22.83 0.70
N ASP A 498 -8.94 -22.73 1.26
CA ASP A 498 -9.22 -23.32 2.57
C ASP A 498 -9.47 -24.84 2.47
N LEU A 499 -9.65 -25.50 3.61
CA LEU A 499 -9.88 -26.95 3.68
C LEU A 499 -11.21 -27.39 3.06
N THR A 500 -12.15 -26.47 2.86
CA THR A 500 -13.44 -26.72 2.21
C THR A 500 -13.40 -26.50 0.70
N GLY A 501 -12.26 -26.04 0.16
CA GLY A 501 -12.08 -25.72 -1.24
C GLY A 501 -12.51 -24.30 -1.61
N LYS A 502 -12.85 -23.43 -0.65
CA LYS A 502 -13.15 -22.02 -0.94
C LYS A 502 -11.87 -21.26 -1.26
N ILE A 503 -11.96 -20.39 -2.25
CA ILE A 503 -10.83 -19.60 -2.74
C ILE A 503 -10.98 -18.15 -2.25
N TYR A 504 -9.97 -17.71 -1.50
CA TYR A 504 -9.81 -16.35 -1.03
C TYR A 504 -8.66 -15.68 -1.76
N THR A 505 -8.78 -14.39 -2.00
CA THR A 505 -7.68 -13.59 -2.55
C THR A 505 -7.51 -12.28 -1.80
N LYS A 506 -6.27 -11.78 -1.82
CA LYS A 506 -5.88 -10.51 -1.23
C LYS A 506 -5.07 -9.74 -2.26
N ILE A 507 -5.31 -8.44 -2.43
CA ILE A 507 -4.47 -7.53 -3.21
C ILE A 507 -3.72 -6.55 -2.27
N PRO A 508 -2.74 -5.76 -2.73
CA PRO A 508 -2.12 -4.72 -1.91
C PRO A 508 -3.15 -3.75 -1.32
N ASP A 509 -2.80 -3.10 -0.21
CA ASP A 509 -3.66 -2.09 0.43
C ASP A 509 -3.60 -0.77 -0.36
N LEU A 510 -4.27 -0.76 -1.51
CA LEU A 510 -4.25 0.36 -2.45
C LEU A 510 -5.07 1.53 -1.92
N GLU A 511 -4.50 2.72 -1.98
CA GLU A 511 -5.09 3.96 -1.49
C GLU A 511 -5.14 5.03 -2.58
N VAL A 512 -6.21 5.81 -2.58
CA VAL A 512 -6.44 6.87 -3.58
C VAL A 512 -6.94 8.14 -2.90
N PRO A 513 -6.36 9.31 -3.17
CA PRO A 513 -6.82 10.57 -2.57
C PRO A 513 -8.04 11.08 -3.33
N VAL A 514 -9.16 11.33 -2.65
CA VAL A 514 -10.33 11.98 -3.25
C VAL A 514 -10.58 13.35 -2.62
N ASP A 515 -11.00 14.32 -3.42
CA ASP A 515 -11.31 15.66 -2.94
C ASP A 515 -12.62 15.71 -2.13
N SER A 516 -13.05 16.91 -1.74
CA SER A 516 -14.28 17.09 -0.96
C SER A 516 -15.57 16.64 -1.68
N ASN A 517 -15.52 16.49 -3.00
CA ASN A 517 -16.64 15.97 -3.80
C ASN A 517 -16.56 14.44 -3.96
N GLY A 518 -15.52 13.81 -3.43
CA GLY A 518 -15.22 12.41 -3.67
C GLY A 518 -14.66 12.16 -5.06
N GLU A 519 -14.02 13.15 -5.69
CA GLU A 519 -13.44 13.02 -7.03
C GLU A 519 -11.92 12.91 -6.94
N PHE A 520 -11.34 12.05 -7.78
CA PHE A 520 -9.90 11.96 -7.96
C PHE A 520 -9.56 12.03 -9.44
N SER A 521 -8.70 12.98 -9.79
CA SER A 521 -8.16 13.10 -11.15
C SER A 521 -6.75 12.53 -11.20
N ILE A 522 -6.57 11.52 -12.05
CA ILE A 522 -5.27 10.88 -12.32
C ILE A 522 -4.47 11.71 -13.34
N GLY A 523 -5.18 12.36 -14.26
CA GLY A 523 -4.58 13.27 -15.23
C GLY A 523 -5.53 14.39 -15.65
N ARG A 524 -4.96 15.45 -16.22
CA ARG A 524 -5.70 16.65 -16.64
C ARG A 524 -4.97 17.49 -17.69
N ASP A 525 -5.65 18.51 -18.17
CA ASP A 525 -5.08 19.62 -18.93
C ASP A 525 -4.36 19.19 -20.22
N PHE A 526 -4.96 18.25 -20.96
CA PHE A 526 -4.39 17.82 -22.22
C PHE A 526 -4.37 18.95 -23.26
N ARG A 527 -3.21 19.18 -23.87
CA ARG A 527 -2.96 20.15 -24.95
C ARG A 527 -2.23 19.49 -26.11
N ALA A 528 -2.56 19.91 -27.33
CA ALA A 528 -1.82 19.58 -28.53
C ALA A 528 -1.37 20.85 -29.25
N TYR A 529 -0.21 20.81 -29.90
CA TYR A 529 0.47 22.00 -30.43
C TYR A 529 0.71 21.88 -31.93
N SER A 530 0.45 22.96 -32.65
CA SER A 530 0.78 23.04 -34.08
C SER A 530 2.27 23.29 -34.29
N SER A 531 2.76 23.03 -35.51
CA SER A 531 4.13 23.40 -35.86
C SER A 531 4.36 24.91 -35.77
N LYS A 532 3.35 25.75 -36.02
CA LYS A 532 3.47 27.21 -35.93
C LYS A 532 3.56 27.72 -34.49
N ALA A 533 3.08 26.96 -33.51
CA ALA A 533 3.26 27.30 -32.11
C ALA A 533 4.75 27.48 -31.75
N ILE A 534 5.61 26.68 -32.40
CA ILE A 534 6.98 26.46 -31.96
C ILE A 534 8.00 26.60 -33.11
N SER A 535 7.83 25.93 -34.25
CA SER A 535 8.93 25.61 -35.17
C SER A 535 9.43 26.74 -36.08
N SER A 536 8.58 27.61 -36.62
CA SER A 536 9.01 28.60 -37.62
C SER A 536 9.82 29.76 -37.02
N SER A 537 9.42 30.23 -35.84
CA SER A 537 10.15 31.25 -35.06
C SER A 537 11.35 30.65 -34.33
N LEU A 538 11.24 29.42 -33.81
CA LEU A 538 12.29 28.77 -33.02
C LEU A 538 13.52 28.40 -33.85
N LYS A 539 13.36 27.80 -35.04
CA LYS A 539 14.51 27.41 -35.88
C LYS A 539 15.38 28.63 -36.22
N SER A 540 14.73 29.75 -36.54
CA SER A 540 15.40 31.03 -36.81
C SER A 540 16.04 31.61 -35.55
N ALA A 541 15.40 31.47 -34.38
CA ALA A 541 15.96 31.94 -33.11
C ALA A 541 17.16 31.11 -32.63
N LEU A 542 17.17 29.78 -32.84
CA LEU A 542 18.30 28.91 -32.45
C LEU A 542 19.56 29.17 -33.28
N ILE A 543 19.41 29.62 -34.54
CA ILE A 543 20.51 29.89 -35.47
C ILE A 543 20.87 31.39 -35.52
N GLY A 544 19.93 32.27 -35.14
CA GLY A 544 20.08 33.73 -35.21
C GLY A 544 20.14 34.43 -33.85
N THR A 545 19.99 35.75 -33.87
CA THR A 545 20.06 36.61 -32.67
C THR A 545 18.72 36.83 -31.96
N GLY A 546 17.61 36.27 -32.47
CA GLY A 546 16.28 36.42 -31.86
C GLY A 546 16.11 35.59 -30.59
N ASN A 547 15.32 36.05 -29.63
CA ASN A 547 15.06 35.31 -28.38
C ASN A 547 14.21 34.06 -28.61
N LEU A 548 14.40 33.04 -27.77
CA LEU A 548 13.55 31.86 -27.75
C LEU A 548 12.16 32.21 -27.17
N PRO A 549 11.07 31.63 -27.71
CA PRO A 549 9.74 31.88 -27.18
C PRO A 549 9.61 31.31 -25.76
N THR A 550 9.11 32.08 -24.81
CA THR A 550 8.87 31.63 -23.42
C THR A 550 7.41 31.20 -23.18
N ALA A 551 6.52 31.46 -24.14
CA ALA A 551 5.13 31.03 -24.14
C ALA A 551 4.65 30.81 -25.58
N LEU A 552 3.68 29.91 -25.74
CA LEU A 552 3.08 29.56 -27.03
C LEU A 552 1.81 30.39 -27.27
N THR A 553 1.57 30.80 -28.51
CA THR A 553 0.40 31.63 -28.87
C THR A 553 -0.88 30.81 -28.85
N ASN A 554 -1.94 31.28 -28.16
CA ASN A 554 -3.20 30.54 -27.98
C ASN A 554 -3.85 30.00 -29.26
N GLN A 555 -3.68 30.67 -30.41
CA GLN A 555 -4.24 30.23 -31.70
C GLN A 555 -3.61 28.93 -32.24
N GLU A 556 -2.47 28.54 -31.68
CA GLU A 556 -1.68 27.38 -32.10
C GLU A 556 -1.71 26.25 -31.04
N ILE A 557 -2.65 26.35 -30.08
CA ILE A 557 -2.88 25.35 -29.02
C ILE A 557 -4.29 24.78 -29.14
N TYR A 558 -4.40 23.47 -29.32
CA TYR A 558 -5.65 22.74 -29.22
C TYR A 558 -5.83 22.19 -27.80
N SER A 559 -7.03 22.34 -27.24
CA SER A 559 -7.37 21.85 -25.89
C SER A 559 -8.38 20.72 -26.02
N GLY A 560 -7.93 19.49 -25.79
CA GLY A 560 -8.77 18.31 -25.96
C GLY A 560 -9.71 18.12 -24.78
N LYS A 561 -11.00 17.89 -25.04
CA LYS A 561 -11.96 17.45 -24.04
C LYS A 561 -11.96 15.94 -23.93
N LEU A 562 -11.93 15.44 -22.70
CA LEU A 562 -11.75 14.04 -22.38
C LEU A 562 -13.10 13.29 -22.30
N VAL A 563 -13.07 11.98 -22.51
CA VAL A 563 -14.16 11.04 -22.20
C VAL A 563 -13.58 9.82 -21.54
N GLY A 564 -14.01 9.53 -20.31
CA GLY A 564 -13.53 8.40 -19.53
C GLY A 564 -13.93 7.07 -20.15
N ASN A 565 -13.01 6.10 -20.16
CA ASN A 565 -13.24 4.73 -20.56
C ASN A 565 -12.39 3.78 -19.71
N SER A 566 -12.99 2.72 -19.21
CA SER A 566 -12.29 1.66 -18.47
C SER A 566 -13.07 0.35 -18.59
N PRO A 567 -12.40 -0.79 -18.83
CA PRO A 567 -13.07 -2.09 -18.85
C PRO A 567 -13.52 -2.52 -17.45
N GLU A 568 -14.25 -3.62 -17.34
CA GLU A 568 -14.43 -4.28 -16.04
C GLU A 568 -13.11 -4.89 -15.54
N ILE A 569 -12.98 -4.99 -14.23
CA ILE A 569 -11.84 -5.61 -13.56
C ILE A 569 -12.10 -7.10 -13.35
N TYR A 570 -11.11 -7.91 -13.68
CA TYR A 570 -11.06 -9.35 -13.54
C TYR A 570 -9.88 -9.79 -12.69
N GLN A 571 -10.03 -10.93 -12.04
CA GLN A 571 -8.96 -11.68 -11.38
C GLN A 571 -9.28 -13.18 -11.48
N GLY A 572 -8.40 -13.95 -12.12
CA GLY A 572 -8.62 -15.37 -12.36
C GLY A 572 -9.87 -15.68 -13.22
N GLY A 573 -10.20 -14.80 -14.18
CA GLY A 573 -11.38 -14.94 -15.04
C GLY A 573 -12.72 -14.60 -14.37
N LYS A 574 -12.72 -14.09 -13.14
CA LYS A 574 -13.91 -13.68 -12.38
C LYS A 574 -13.93 -12.15 -12.23
N THR A 575 -15.11 -11.53 -12.26
CA THR A 575 -15.21 -10.07 -12.12
C THR A 575 -15.06 -9.63 -10.66
N LEU A 576 -14.38 -8.50 -10.45
CA LEU A 576 -14.26 -7.80 -9.17
C LEU A 576 -15.23 -6.61 -9.14
N GLY A 577 -16.54 -6.89 -9.05
CA GLY A 577 -17.61 -5.91 -9.31
C GLY A 577 -17.52 -4.61 -8.51
N THR A 578 -17.18 -4.66 -7.21
CA THR A 578 -17.02 -3.44 -6.41
C THR A 578 -15.85 -2.58 -6.92
N LEU A 579 -14.71 -3.20 -7.23
CA LEU A 579 -13.56 -2.49 -7.80
C LEU A 579 -13.89 -1.93 -9.19
N SER A 580 -14.54 -2.70 -10.07
CA SER A 580 -14.96 -2.24 -11.40
C SER A 580 -15.80 -0.96 -11.32
N LYS A 581 -16.68 -0.87 -10.32
CA LYS A 581 -17.52 0.32 -10.11
C LYS A 581 -16.72 1.50 -9.57
N LEU A 582 -15.83 1.26 -8.60
CA LEU A 582 -15.01 2.31 -7.98
C LEU A 582 -13.99 2.90 -8.96
N LEU A 583 -13.33 2.06 -9.75
CA LEU A 583 -12.29 2.45 -10.70
C LEU A 583 -12.83 2.71 -12.12
N SER A 584 -14.15 2.85 -12.26
CA SER A 584 -14.77 3.25 -13.51
C SER A 584 -14.37 4.69 -13.86
N ALA A 585 -13.75 4.86 -15.03
CA ALA A 585 -13.24 6.15 -15.48
C ALA A 585 -14.36 7.19 -15.66
N LYS A 586 -14.17 8.37 -15.09
CA LYS A 586 -15.04 9.54 -15.21
C LYS A 586 -14.24 10.77 -15.60
N THR A 587 -14.93 11.80 -16.07
CA THR A 587 -14.35 13.11 -16.37
C THR A 587 -14.87 14.19 -15.44
N PHE A 588 -14.03 15.20 -15.21
CA PHE A 588 -14.26 16.30 -14.28
C PHE A 588 -13.83 17.63 -14.91
N ASP A 589 -14.11 18.74 -14.22
CA ASP A 589 -13.62 20.09 -14.58
C ASP A 589 -13.94 20.48 -16.04
N SER A 590 -15.21 20.29 -16.44
CA SER A 590 -15.67 20.49 -17.82
C SER A 590 -14.86 19.64 -18.83
N ASP A 591 -14.72 18.35 -18.51
CA ASP A 591 -14.01 17.34 -19.31
C ASP A 591 -12.53 17.65 -19.55
N ASN A 592 -11.91 18.39 -18.63
CA ASN A 592 -10.50 18.73 -18.69
C ASN A 592 -9.62 17.79 -17.84
N ALA A 593 -10.25 16.99 -16.98
CA ALA A 593 -9.60 16.01 -16.12
C ALA A 593 -10.32 14.67 -16.21
N TYR A 594 -9.60 13.58 -15.93
CA TYR A 594 -10.18 12.25 -15.82
C TYR A 594 -9.61 11.48 -14.63
N GLY A 595 -10.37 10.51 -14.14
CA GLY A 595 -10.00 9.62 -13.05
C GLY A 595 -11.22 8.87 -12.55
N PHE A 596 -11.43 8.80 -11.24
CA PHE A 596 -12.54 8.05 -10.65
C PHE A 596 -13.20 8.81 -9.49
N SER A 597 -14.34 8.30 -9.03
CA SER A 597 -15.18 8.99 -8.06
C SER A 597 -15.76 8.04 -7.03
N ALA A 598 -15.64 8.43 -5.76
CA ALA A 598 -16.20 7.79 -4.59
C ALA A 598 -17.13 8.79 -3.86
N PRO A 599 -18.39 8.94 -4.31
CA PRO A 599 -19.31 9.93 -3.75
C PRO A 599 -19.49 9.79 -2.23
N GLY A 600 -19.48 10.92 -1.53
CA GLY A 600 -19.63 10.98 -0.06
C GLY A 600 -18.37 10.59 0.72
N LYS A 601 -17.23 10.42 0.05
CA LYS A 601 -15.91 10.24 0.68
C LYS A 601 -15.04 11.47 0.41
N SER A 602 -14.00 11.65 1.24
CA SER A 602 -13.01 12.73 1.12
C SER A 602 -11.70 12.27 1.77
N GLY A 603 -10.56 12.74 1.28
CA GLY A 603 -9.24 12.34 1.79
C GLY A 603 -8.75 11.03 1.17
N MET A 604 -7.77 10.39 1.81
CA MET A 604 -7.28 9.08 1.36
C MET A 604 -8.33 8.00 1.64
N ILE A 605 -8.77 7.32 0.59
CA ILE A 605 -9.68 6.17 0.71
C ILE A 605 -8.95 4.88 0.36
N LYS A 606 -9.27 3.81 1.09
CA LYS A 606 -8.78 2.47 0.82
C LYS A 606 -9.67 1.76 -0.19
N LEU A 607 -9.05 1.07 -1.15
CA LEU A 607 -9.76 0.17 -2.04
C LEU A 607 -9.99 -1.20 -1.35
N PRO A 608 -11.06 -1.92 -1.73
CA PRO A 608 -11.30 -3.29 -1.29
C PRO A 608 -10.07 -4.19 -1.44
N GLN A 609 -9.68 -4.87 -0.35
CA GLN A 609 -8.44 -5.65 -0.31
C GLN A 609 -8.65 -7.17 -0.39
N TYR A 610 -9.71 -7.69 0.24
CA TYR A 610 -9.97 -9.12 0.38
C TYR A 610 -11.19 -9.54 -0.41
N PHE A 611 -11.10 -10.67 -1.08
CA PHE A 611 -12.18 -11.19 -1.89
C PHE A 611 -12.39 -12.70 -1.69
N LEU A 612 -13.65 -13.12 -1.66
CA LEU A 612 -14.08 -14.50 -1.71
C LEU A 612 -14.60 -14.83 -3.11
N GLU A 613 -14.10 -15.91 -3.70
CA GLU A 613 -14.59 -16.40 -4.98
C GLU A 613 -16.01 -16.97 -4.87
N SER A 614 -16.89 -16.59 -5.79
CA SER A 614 -18.27 -17.05 -5.87
C SER A 614 -18.72 -17.14 -7.33
N GLU A 615 -19.08 -18.34 -7.80
CA GLU A 615 -19.52 -18.62 -9.19
C GLU A 615 -18.74 -17.85 -10.26
N ASN A 616 -19.22 -16.68 -10.71
CA ASN A 616 -18.63 -15.85 -11.77
C ASN A 616 -17.97 -14.54 -11.28
N THR A 617 -18.00 -14.27 -9.98
CA THR A 617 -17.50 -13.04 -9.37
C THR A 617 -16.56 -13.32 -8.20
N LYS A 618 -15.86 -12.27 -7.77
CA LYS A 618 -15.14 -12.23 -6.51
C LYS A 618 -15.78 -11.15 -5.64
N VAL A 619 -16.37 -11.56 -4.53
CA VAL A 619 -17.12 -10.68 -3.63
C VAL A 619 -16.16 -10.13 -2.58
N GLU A 620 -16.18 -8.82 -2.38
CA GLU A 620 -15.43 -8.17 -1.31
C GLU A 620 -15.87 -8.70 0.06
N ILE A 621 -14.90 -9.00 0.91
CA ILE A 621 -15.13 -9.38 2.30
C ILE A 621 -14.26 -8.52 3.23
N PRO A 622 -14.69 -8.26 4.47
CA PRO A 622 -13.82 -7.63 5.46
C PRO A 622 -12.67 -8.57 5.87
N ALA A 623 -11.55 -8.02 6.33
CA ALA A 623 -10.39 -8.78 6.80
C ALA A 623 -10.75 -9.83 7.86
N ALA A 624 -11.71 -9.54 8.76
CA ALA A 624 -12.19 -10.45 9.79
C ALA A 624 -12.89 -11.72 9.25
N GLN A 625 -13.27 -11.74 7.97
CA GLN A 625 -13.85 -12.91 7.30
C GLN A 625 -12.84 -13.62 6.39
N ALA A 626 -11.63 -13.09 6.24
CA ALA A 626 -10.56 -13.71 5.47
C ALA A 626 -9.75 -14.67 6.36
N PRO A 627 -9.19 -15.76 5.80
CA PRO A 627 -8.29 -16.65 6.52
C PRO A 627 -7.09 -15.89 7.10
N GLU A 628 -6.72 -16.18 8.34
CA GLU A 628 -5.72 -15.40 9.06
C GLU A 628 -4.34 -15.46 8.38
N ALA A 629 -3.96 -16.63 7.84
CA ALA A 629 -2.76 -16.78 7.04
C ALA A 629 -2.71 -15.80 5.85
N LEU A 630 -3.86 -15.55 5.20
CA LEU A 630 -3.98 -14.57 4.12
C LEU A 630 -3.90 -13.13 4.65
N VAL A 631 -4.51 -12.84 5.80
CA VAL A 631 -4.41 -11.53 6.46
C VAL A 631 -2.96 -11.19 6.82
N ARG A 632 -2.19 -12.15 7.35
CA ARG A 632 -0.77 -12.00 7.70
C ARG A 632 0.16 -11.86 6.49
N ALA A 633 -0.25 -12.31 5.31
CA ALA A 633 0.58 -12.23 4.10
C ALA A 633 0.88 -10.77 3.72
N SER A 634 2.15 -10.43 3.52
CA SER A 634 2.60 -9.07 3.16
C SER A 634 3.05 -9.00 1.70
N PHE A 635 2.78 -7.86 1.05
CA PHE A 635 3.16 -7.59 -0.34
C PHE A 635 4.55 -6.99 -0.51
N GLY A 636 5.29 -6.79 0.58
CA GLY A 636 6.63 -6.24 0.52
C GLY A 636 7.42 -6.51 1.79
N ASN A 637 8.75 -6.46 1.67
CA ASN A 637 9.67 -6.47 2.78
C ASN A 637 10.19 -5.05 3.08
N PRO A 638 9.86 -4.45 4.24
CA PRO A 638 10.35 -3.13 4.62
C PRO A 638 11.87 -3.06 4.85
N GLN A 639 12.57 -4.20 4.88
CA GLN A 639 14.03 -4.31 5.07
C GLN A 639 14.78 -4.60 3.75
N PHE A 640 14.13 -4.55 2.59
CA PHE A 640 14.79 -4.86 1.33
C PHE A 640 15.68 -3.69 0.86
N ASN A 641 16.98 -3.95 0.85
CA ASN A 641 18.00 -3.09 0.26
C ASN A 641 18.53 -3.77 -1.00
N SER A 642 18.44 -3.09 -2.14
CA SER A 642 19.03 -3.59 -3.38
C SER A 642 20.53 -3.31 -3.40
N PHE A 643 21.33 -4.33 -3.69
CA PHE A 643 22.78 -4.19 -3.90
C PHE A 643 23.16 -4.08 -5.37
N PHE A 644 22.17 -3.88 -6.25
CA PHE A 644 22.43 -3.72 -7.69
C PHE A 644 23.26 -2.47 -7.95
N VAL A 645 24.11 -2.52 -8.98
CA VAL A 645 24.95 -1.40 -9.41
C VAL A 645 24.72 -1.17 -10.89
N TYR A 646 24.07 -0.06 -11.22
CA TYR A 646 24.14 0.49 -12.56
C TYR A 646 25.54 1.07 -12.76
N GLN A 647 26.23 0.62 -13.81
CA GLN A 647 27.59 1.01 -14.11
C GLN A 647 27.70 1.39 -15.59
N TYR A 648 28.25 2.56 -15.89
CA TYR A 648 28.43 3.01 -17.27
C TYR A 648 29.32 2.05 -18.08
N PRO A 649 29.13 1.96 -19.40
CA PRO A 649 29.92 1.08 -20.27
C PRO A 649 31.26 1.71 -20.66
N SER A 650 32.31 0.91 -20.83
CA SER A 650 33.69 1.39 -21.07
C SER A 650 33.85 2.29 -22.31
N TRP A 651 32.98 2.18 -23.32
CA TRP A 651 33.04 3.05 -24.49
C TRP A 651 32.79 4.54 -24.15
N TRP A 652 32.18 4.84 -22.99
CA TRP A 652 32.04 6.23 -22.51
C TRP A 652 33.39 6.88 -22.16
N ASP A 653 34.45 6.10 -21.91
CA ASP A 653 35.77 6.63 -21.57
C ASP A 653 36.39 7.46 -22.71
N ALA A 654 35.87 7.32 -23.93
CA ALA A 654 36.24 8.17 -25.07
C ALA A 654 35.64 9.59 -25.00
N SER A 655 34.61 9.82 -24.18
CA SER A 655 34.03 11.14 -23.96
C SER A 655 34.81 11.90 -22.89
N PRO A 656 35.40 13.06 -23.21
CA PRO A 656 36.11 13.86 -22.22
C PRO A 656 35.13 14.48 -21.22
N SER A 657 35.25 14.11 -19.94
CA SER A 657 34.51 14.76 -18.86
C SER A 657 35.13 16.11 -18.51
N ALA A 658 34.28 17.11 -18.28
CA ALA A 658 34.65 18.45 -17.82
C ALA A 658 34.77 18.56 -16.29
N SER A 659 34.40 17.50 -15.56
CA SER A 659 34.58 17.41 -14.10
C SER A 659 35.10 16.04 -13.67
N SER A 660 35.53 15.95 -12.42
CA SER A 660 35.64 14.68 -11.70
C SER A 660 34.26 14.09 -11.38
N ASP A 661 34.26 12.89 -10.81
CA ASP A 661 33.08 12.25 -10.24
C ASP A 661 32.48 13.13 -9.14
N LEU A 662 31.17 13.30 -9.19
CA LEU A 662 30.34 13.95 -8.19
C LEU A 662 29.25 12.97 -7.76
N THR A 663 28.77 13.09 -6.52
CA THR A 663 27.78 12.17 -5.96
C THR A 663 26.64 12.89 -5.29
N THR A 664 25.46 12.28 -5.30
CA THR A 664 24.29 12.75 -4.55
C THR A 664 23.42 11.56 -4.16
N ASP A 665 22.86 11.62 -2.96
CA ASP A 665 21.94 10.61 -2.42
C ASP A 665 20.51 10.95 -2.86
N LEU A 666 19.74 9.93 -3.24
CA LEU A 666 18.34 10.04 -3.67
C LEU A 666 17.40 9.50 -2.59
N SER A 667 16.15 9.99 -2.60
CA SER A 667 15.11 9.54 -1.65
C SER A 667 14.78 8.05 -1.74
N ASP A 668 15.09 7.38 -2.86
CA ASP A 668 14.92 5.92 -3.02
C ASP A 668 15.99 5.08 -2.31
N GLY A 669 16.87 5.71 -1.52
CA GLY A 669 17.95 5.05 -0.80
C GLY A 669 19.17 4.73 -1.66
N SER A 670 19.17 5.12 -2.93
CA SER A 670 20.33 5.00 -3.82
C SER A 670 21.22 6.24 -3.77
N GLN A 671 22.47 6.08 -4.20
CA GLN A 671 23.40 7.16 -4.51
C GLN A 671 23.74 7.10 -5.99
N VAL A 672 23.72 8.26 -6.64
CA VAL A 672 24.16 8.41 -8.03
C VAL A 672 25.53 9.05 -8.10
N VAL A 673 26.34 8.60 -9.04
CA VAL A 673 27.60 9.24 -9.44
C VAL A 673 27.40 9.83 -10.82
N TYR A 674 27.80 11.09 -11.01
CA TYR A 674 27.67 11.80 -12.27
C TYR A 674 28.93 12.63 -12.57
N ARG A 675 29.09 12.98 -13.85
CA ARG A 675 30.13 13.89 -14.34
C ARG A 675 29.51 14.95 -15.23
N TRP A 676 30.16 16.11 -15.31
CA TRP A 676 29.82 17.13 -16.28
C TRP A 676 30.51 16.84 -17.61
N TYR A 677 29.76 16.98 -18.69
CA TYR A 677 30.28 16.89 -20.06
C TYR A 677 29.92 18.17 -20.79
N LYS A 678 30.82 18.64 -21.65
CA LYS A 678 30.41 19.60 -22.68
C LYS A 678 29.32 18.95 -23.50
N PHE A 679 28.24 19.66 -23.82
CA PHE A 679 27.04 19.06 -24.41
C PHE A 679 27.37 18.18 -25.62
N VAL A 680 28.21 18.67 -26.55
CA VAL A 680 28.61 17.95 -27.77
C VAL A 680 29.57 16.78 -27.56
N ASP A 681 30.12 16.66 -26.35
CA ASP A 681 31.05 15.60 -25.98
C ASP A 681 30.38 14.57 -25.03
N GLN A 682 29.09 14.72 -24.72
CA GLN A 682 28.36 13.74 -23.91
C GLN A 682 28.35 12.36 -24.58
N PRO A 683 28.39 11.25 -23.83
CA PRO A 683 28.52 9.91 -24.38
C PRO A 683 27.46 9.55 -25.43
N ALA A 684 26.20 9.92 -25.19
CA ALA A 684 25.10 9.61 -26.10
C ALA A 684 25.24 10.22 -27.50
N LEU A 685 26.10 11.24 -27.68
CA LEU A 685 26.38 11.85 -28.99
C LEU A 685 27.58 11.22 -29.73
N GLN A 686 28.39 10.38 -29.08
CA GLN A 686 29.62 9.83 -29.67
C GLN A 686 29.38 9.07 -30.97
N ARG A 687 28.24 8.37 -31.10
CA ARG A 687 27.95 7.56 -32.29
C ARG A 687 27.66 8.38 -33.55
N PHE A 688 27.32 9.68 -33.41
CA PHE A 688 26.97 10.54 -34.55
C PHE A 688 28.18 11.18 -35.23
N GLU A 689 29.38 11.01 -34.64
CA GLU A 689 30.66 11.46 -35.21
C GLU A 689 30.61 12.91 -35.73
N LEU A 690 30.04 13.81 -34.90
CA LEU A 690 29.81 15.21 -35.23
C LEU A 690 31.07 15.89 -35.80
N ASN A 691 30.96 16.47 -36.99
CA ASN A 691 32.02 17.31 -37.54
C ASN A 691 32.11 18.66 -36.79
N SER A 692 33.18 19.41 -37.03
CA SER A 692 33.44 20.68 -36.31
C SER A 692 32.31 21.70 -36.43
N SER A 693 31.63 21.78 -37.58
CA SER A 693 30.51 22.71 -37.78
C SER A 693 29.26 22.26 -37.03
N GLU A 694 28.95 20.96 -37.05
CA GLU A 694 27.81 20.39 -36.34
C GLU A 694 27.98 20.57 -34.82
N LYS A 695 29.20 20.29 -34.31
CA LYS A 695 29.54 20.56 -32.91
C LYS A 695 29.32 22.03 -32.56
N ALA A 696 29.84 22.96 -33.35
CA ALA A 696 29.69 24.39 -33.07
C ALA A 696 28.21 24.85 -33.04
N ASN A 697 27.42 24.42 -34.03
CA ASN A 697 26.02 24.81 -34.15
C ASN A 697 25.14 24.23 -33.03
N LEU A 698 25.28 22.93 -32.74
CA LEU A 698 24.56 22.28 -31.64
C LEU A 698 24.92 22.89 -30.29
N GLN A 699 26.22 23.06 -30.04
CA GLN A 699 26.72 23.64 -28.79
C GLN A 699 26.11 25.04 -28.56
N SER A 700 26.13 25.90 -29.58
CA SER A 700 25.56 27.25 -29.50
C SER A 700 24.05 27.23 -29.24
N ALA A 701 23.31 26.34 -29.89
CA ALA A 701 21.87 26.21 -29.68
C ALA A 701 21.54 25.77 -28.25
N ILE A 702 22.27 24.79 -27.71
CA ILE A 702 22.05 24.31 -26.34
C ILE A 702 22.44 25.35 -25.30
N GLU A 703 23.56 26.05 -25.48
CA GLU A 703 23.92 27.18 -24.61
C GLU A 703 22.80 28.22 -24.56
N LYS A 704 22.16 28.50 -25.70
CA LYS A 704 21.03 29.42 -25.78
C LYS A 704 19.80 28.87 -25.06
N MET A 705 19.45 27.61 -25.29
CA MET A 705 18.32 26.95 -24.62
C MET A 705 18.51 26.93 -23.09
N GLN A 706 19.70 26.58 -22.61
CA GLN A 706 20.00 26.58 -21.17
C GLN A 706 19.98 27.99 -20.57
N LYS A 707 20.30 29.05 -21.34
CA LYS A 707 20.22 30.45 -20.87
C LYS A 707 18.78 30.96 -20.81
N GLU A 708 17.99 30.72 -21.85
CA GLU A 708 16.71 31.38 -22.04
C GLU A 708 15.50 30.53 -21.58
N TRP A 709 15.64 29.21 -21.49
CA TRP A 709 14.56 28.28 -21.09
C TRP A 709 14.75 27.58 -19.75
N ALA A 710 15.77 27.93 -18.97
CA ALA A 710 16.01 27.36 -17.63
C ALA A 710 14.80 27.43 -16.67
N HIS A 711 13.79 28.24 -16.96
CA HIS A 711 12.57 28.39 -16.17
C HIS A 711 11.28 28.37 -17.02
N SER A 712 11.34 27.78 -18.21
CA SER A 712 10.20 27.72 -19.14
C SER A 712 9.86 26.27 -19.48
N ALA A 713 8.70 25.80 -19.02
CA ALA A 713 8.18 24.49 -19.36
C ALA A 713 7.46 24.44 -20.72
N LEU A 714 7.35 25.58 -21.43
CA LEU A 714 6.58 25.72 -22.68
C LEU A 714 5.15 25.13 -22.59
N MET A 715 4.54 25.25 -21.42
CA MET A 715 3.17 24.84 -21.12
C MET A 715 2.58 25.76 -20.05
N SER A 716 1.25 25.85 -19.99
CA SER A 716 0.56 26.59 -18.93
C SER A 716 0.58 25.82 -17.62
N GLU A 717 0.49 26.52 -16.48
CA GLU A 717 0.28 25.94 -15.16
C GLU A 717 -1.00 25.07 -15.11
N PRO A 718 -1.10 24.09 -14.19
CA PRO A 718 -2.27 23.23 -14.10
C PRO A 718 -3.48 24.06 -13.65
N THR A 719 -4.66 23.71 -14.17
CA THR A 719 -5.92 24.40 -13.83
C THR A 719 -6.35 24.19 -12.38
N LYS A 720 -5.90 23.11 -11.74
CA LYS A 720 -6.16 22.75 -10.34
C LYS A 720 -4.99 21.91 -9.82
N GLY A 721 -4.70 21.98 -8.52
CA GLY A 721 -3.61 21.25 -7.86
C GLY A 721 -2.28 22.01 -7.80
N SER A 722 -1.45 21.69 -6.82
CA SER A 722 -0.07 22.17 -6.70
C SER A 722 0.85 21.41 -7.66
N LEU A 723 2.02 21.97 -7.98
CA LEU A 723 3.05 21.27 -8.74
C LEU A 723 3.81 20.28 -7.86
N ALA A 724 4.20 19.15 -8.44
CA ALA A 724 5.08 18.17 -7.81
C ALA A 724 6.48 18.74 -7.61
N THR A 725 7.24 18.17 -6.69
CA THR A 725 8.61 18.61 -6.35
C THR A 725 9.56 17.45 -6.58
N PHE A 726 10.56 17.61 -7.46
CA PHE A 726 11.63 16.62 -7.59
C PHE A 726 12.39 16.49 -6.29
N ASP A 727 12.95 15.30 -6.03
CA ASP A 727 13.86 15.10 -4.92
C ASP A 727 15.03 16.11 -4.99
N GLN A 728 15.50 16.58 -3.83
CA GLN A 728 16.58 17.57 -3.82
C GLN A 728 17.89 16.99 -4.36
N GLY A 729 18.13 15.69 -4.18
CA GLY A 729 19.29 15.00 -4.73
C GLY A 729 19.28 14.90 -6.26
N MET A 730 18.12 15.07 -6.90
CA MET A 730 18.02 15.12 -8.37
C MET A 730 18.51 16.44 -8.97
N LEU A 731 18.43 17.54 -8.22
CA LEU A 731 18.81 18.87 -8.69
C LEU A 731 20.30 19.12 -8.46
N VAL A 732 20.98 19.62 -9.48
CA VAL A 732 22.41 19.91 -9.42
C VAL A 732 22.68 21.35 -9.85
N THR A 733 23.65 21.96 -9.18
CA THR A 733 24.14 23.29 -9.56
C THR A 733 25.34 23.13 -10.50
N PRO A 734 25.32 23.76 -11.69
CA PRO A 734 26.49 23.80 -12.56
C PRO A 734 27.74 24.33 -11.84
N PRO A 735 28.89 23.64 -11.93
CA PRO A 735 30.16 24.18 -11.47
C PRO A 735 30.51 25.48 -12.19
N LYS A 736 31.32 26.31 -11.54
CA LYS A 736 31.79 27.56 -12.12
C LYS A 736 32.50 27.32 -13.46
N GLY A 737 32.08 28.02 -14.51
CA GLY A 737 32.58 27.86 -15.88
C GLY A 737 31.86 26.79 -16.71
N LEU A 738 30.95 26.02 -16.09
CA LEU A 738 30.13 24.99 -16.75
C LEU A 738 28.63 25.36 -16.74
N GLU A 739 28.29 26.61 -16.48
CA GLU A 739 26.91 27.07 -16.30
C GLU A 739 26.06 26.90 -17.55
N TYR A 740 26.66 27.00 -18.74
CA TYR A 740 25.95 26.86 -20.02
C TYR A 740 26.77 26.05 -21.01
N GLY A 741 26.10 25.22 -21.78
CA GLY A 741 26.70 24.34 -22.77
C GLY A 741 27.23 23.02 -22.20
N TYR A 742 26.88 22.68 -20.96
CA TYR A 742 27.29 21.46 -20.29
C TYR A 742 26.10 20.72 -19.71
N VAL A 743 26.25 19.41 -19.51
CA VAL A 743 25.20 18.54 -18.97
C VAL A 743 25.78 17.58 -17.92
N PRO A 744 25.06 17.34 -16.81
CA PRO A 744 25.43 16.36 -15.81
C PRO A 744 24.88 14.98 -16.22
N ILE A 745 25.77 14.05 -16.57
CA ILE A 745 25.40 12.69 -16.99
C ILE A 745 25.68 11.71 -15.86
N VAL A 746 24.66 10.95 -15.48
CA VAL A 746 24.78 9.85 -14.49
C VAL A 746 25.60 8.72 -15.10
N ILE A 747 26.66 8.33 -14.40
CA ILE A 747 27.57 7.25 -14.82
C ILE A 747 27.46 6.01 -13.92
N LYS A 748 26.83 6.14 -12.75
CA LYS A 748 26.66 5.03 -11.81
C LYS A 748 25.46 5.29 -10.89
N GLN A 749 24.75 4.24 -10.50
CA GLN A 749 23.75 4.27 -9.42
C GLN A 749 23.86 2.99 -8.61
N TYR A 750 23.91 3.11 -7.28
CA TYR A 750 24.08 2.00 -6.36
C TYR A 750 23.44 2.33 -5.01
N ILE A 751 23.37 1.36 -4.09
CA ILE A 751 22.86 1.63 -2.74
C ILE A 751 23.65 2.75 -2.04
N SER A 752 22.94 3.70 -1.43
CA SER A 752 23.59 4.76 -0.67
C SER A 752 24.23 4.19 0.61
N PRO A 753 25.45 4.63 0.97
CA PRO A 753 26.01 4.38 2.31
C PRO A 753 25.12 4.94 3.44
N ASN A 754 24.22 5.86 3.13
CA ASN A 754 23.27 6.47 4.06
C ASN A 754 21.85 5.87 3.96
N ALA A 755 21.65 4.77 3.23
CA ALA A 755 20.32 4.20 2.96
C ALA A 755 19.46 4.03 4.22
N ASP A 756 20.03 3.50 5.31
CA ASP A 756 19.31 3.32 6.58
C ASP A 756 18.84 4.65 7.20
N ARG A 757 19.64 5.72 7.05
CA ARG A 757 19.28 7.06 7.53
C ARG A 757 18.18 7.68 6.68
N ILE A 758 18.23 7.48 5.36
CA ILE A 758 17.22 7.94 4.41
C ILE A 758 15.89 7.23 4.72
N ALA A 759 15.91 5.90 4.82
CA ALA A 759 14.74 5.10 5.19
C ALA A 759 14.14 5.51 6.55
N ALA A 760 14.99 5.78 7.56
CA ALA A 760 14.54 6.26 8.85
C ALA A 760 13.92 7.66 8.79
N ALA A 761 14.41 8.55 7.92
CA ALA A 761 13.82 9.88 7.70
C ALA A 761 12.46 9.78 7.01
N GLU A 762 12.32 8.91 6.01
CA GLU A 762 11.03 8.65 5.35
C GLU A 762 10.00 8.06 6.30
N LEU A 763 10.39 7.09 7.14
CA LEU A 763 9.50 6.51 8.15
C LEU A 763 9.01 7.57 9.13
N LYS A 764 9.89 8.47 9.59
CA LYS A 764 9.51 9.60 10.45
C LYS A 764 8.57 10.57 9.74
N ALA A 765 8.83 10.89 8.47
CA ALA A 765 7.96 11.76 7.68
C ALA A 765 6.56 11.14 7.51
N LYS A 766 6.48 9.84 7.26
CA LYS A 766 5.23 9.08 7.21
C LYS A 766 4.49 9.12 8.56
N GLN A 767 5.16 8.81 9.67
CA GLN A 767 4.55 8.85 11.00
C GLN A 767 4.02 10.25 11.34
N ALA A 768 4.74 11.30 10.94
CA ALA A 768 4.28 12.68 11.11
C ALA A 768 3.05 13.00 10.24
N ALA A 769 3.02 12.53 8.99
CA ALA A 769 1.87 12.70 8.10
C ALA A 769 0.63 11.93 8.60
N GLU A 770 0.79 10.69 9.06
CA GLU A 770 -0.27 9.88 9.68
C GLU A 770 -0.81 10.54 10.95
N LEU A 771 0.08 11.05 11.82
CA LEU A 771 -0.32 11.77 13.02
C LEU A 771 -1.11 13.04 12.67
N LYS A 772 -0.66 13.79 11.66
CA LYS A 772 -1.36 14.99 11.18
C LYS A 772 -2.73 14.65 10.61
N ALA A 773 -2.82 13.62 9.76
CA ALA A 773 -4.09 13.16 9.20
C ALA A 773 -5.07 12.68 10.29
N LYS A 774 -4.56 11.96 11.30
CA LYS A 774 -5.36 11.56 12.47
C LYS A 774 -5.87 12.77 13.25
N GLN A 775 -5.02 13.76 13.50
CA GLN A 775 -5.40 15.01 14.16
C GLN A 775 -6.45 15.80 13.35
N GLU A 776 -6.30 15.89 12.04
CA GLU A 776 -7.27 16.55 11.14
C GLU A 776 -8.61 15.80 11.12
N ALA A 777 -8.60 14.47 11.08
CA ALA A 777 -9.80 13.64 11.15
C ALA A 777 -10.51 13.77 12.50
N GLU A 778 -9.76 13.74 13.61
CA GLU A 778 -10.28 13.99 14.96
C GLU A 778 -10.88 15.38 15.09
N ALA A 779 -10.22 16.41 14.54
CA ALA A 779 -10.73 17.78 14.50
C ALA A 779 -12.03 17.89 13.67
N LYS A 780 -12.11 17.23 12.52
CA LYS A 780 -13.32 17.19 11.69
C LYS A 780 -14.47 16.46 12.40
N ALA A 781 -14.20 15.31 13.02
CA ALA A 781 -15.19 14.58 13.80
C ALA A 781 -15.69 15.37 15.01
N ALA A 782 -14.78 16.09 15.70
CA ALA A 782 -15.14 16.99 16.79
C ALA A 782 -16.02 18.17 16.31
N ALA A 783 -15.71 18.75 15.14
CA ALA A 783 -16.51 19.81 14.54
C ALA A 783 -17.92 19.32 14.14
N GLU A 784 -18.02 18.13 13.54
CA GLU A 784 -19.30 17.50 13.19
C GLU A 784 -20.14 17.17 14.44
N LEU A 785 -19.50 16.63 15.50
CA LEU A 785 -20.17 16.36 16.77
C LEU A 785 -20.70 17.64 17.41
N LYS A 786 -19.90 18.72 17.41
CA LYS A 786 -20.30 20.02 17.93
C LYS A 786 -21.48 20.60 17.13
N ALA A 787 -21.43 20.54 15.80
CA ALA A 787 -22.54 20.99 14.95
C ALA A 787 -23.83 20.21 15.22
N LYS A 788 -23.73 18.89 15.43
CA LYS A 788 -24.88 18.04 15.80
C LYS A 788 -25.44 18.42 17.17
N GLN A 789 -24.59 18.63 18.18
CA GLN A 789 -25.00 19.06 19.52
C GLN A 789 -25.68 20.44 19.50
N GLU A 790 -25.17 21.39 18.72
CA GLU A 790 -25.77 22.72 18.55
C GLU A 790 -27.15 22.63 17.86
N ALA A 791 -27.30 21.77 16.86
CA ALA A 791 -28.57 21.52 16.19
C ALA A 791 -29.60 20.87 17.13
N GLU A 792 -29.20 19.86 17.90
CA GLU A 792 -30.04 19.20 18.91
C GLU A 792 -30.46 20.15 20.03
N ALA A 793 -29.55 21.00 20.51
CA ALA A 793 -29.85 22.02 21.52
C ALA A 793 -30.87 23.05 21.00
N LYS A 794 -30.74 23.49 19.74
CA LYS A 794 -31.69 24.40 19.10
C LYS A 794 -33.08 23.78 18.96
N ALA A 795 -33.15 22.51 18.54
CA ALA A 795 -34.41 21.76 18.44
C ALA A 795 -35.07 21.56 19.81
N ALA A 796 -34.30 21.26 20.86
CA ALA A 796 -34.81 21.13 22.22
C ALA A 796 -35.35 22.46 22.77
N ALA A 797 -34.68 23.58 22.47
CA ALA A 797 -35.14 24.91 22.85
C ALA A 797 -36.47 25.29 22.16
N GLU A 798 -36.62 24.99 20.87
CA GLU A 798 -37.89 25.18 20.14
C GLU A 798 -39.02 24.31 20.71
N LEU A 799 -38.75 23.04 21.04
CA LEU A 799 -39.75 22.15 21.64
C LEU A 799 -40.20 22.66 23.01
N LYS A 800 -39.27 23.10 23.85
CA LYS A 800 -39.58 23.67 25.17
C LYS A 800 -40.41 24.94 25.04
N ALA A 801 -40.06 25.84 24.11
CA ALA A 801 -40.84 27.05 23.84
C ALA A 801 -42.27 26.72 23.39
N LYS A 802 -42.44 25.68 22.56
CA LYS A 802 -43.77 25.20 22.13
C LYS A 802 -44.58 24.64 23.30
N GLN A 803 -43.99 23.80 24.15
CA GLN A 803 -44.65 23.24 25.34
C GLN A 803 -45.05 24.33 26.34
N GLU A 804 -44.20 25.33 26.57
CA GLU A 804 -44.53 26.47 27.44
C GLU A 804 -45.67 27.32 26.87
N ALA A 805 -45.73 27.52 25.55
CA ALA A 805 -46.83 28.20 24.89
C ALA A 805 -48.16 27.41 25.01
N GLU A 806 -48.11 26.10 24.80
CA GLU A 806 -49.27 25.20 24.96
C GLU A 806 -49.76 25.15 26.42
N ALA A 807 -48.85 25.09 27.39
CA ALA A 807 -49.20 25.13 28.82
C ALA A 807 -49.85 26.47 29.22
N LYS A 808 -49.32 27.61 28.73
CA LYS A 808 -49.94 28.93 28.92
C LYS A 808 -51.33 29.01 28.28
N ALA A 809 -51.51 28.44 27.09
CA ALA A 809 -52.80 28.39 26.42
C ALA A 809 -53.81 27.52 27.20
N ALA A 810 -53.39 26.36 27.70
CA ALA A 810 -54.21 25.47 28.52
C ALA A 810 -54.61 26.11 29.86
N ALA A 811 -53.67 26.78 30.53
CA ALA A 811 -53.94 27.52 31.77
C ALA A 811 -54.95 28.66 31.54
N LYS A 812 -54.82 29.40 30.43
CA LYS A 812 -55.76 30.45 30.04
C LYS A 812 -57.15 29.90 29.73
N LEU A 813 -57.23 28.73 29.08
CA LEU A 813 -58.49 28.04 28.81
C LEU A 813 -59.16 27.57 30.11
N LYS A 814 -58.39 26.97 31.03
CA LYS A 814 -58.90 26.52 32.33
C LYS A 814 -59.41 27.69 33.17
N ALA A 815 -58.67 28.80 33.22
CA ALA A 815 -59.10 30.02 33.90
C ALA A 815 -60.40 30.60 33.30
N LYS A 816 -60.55 30.55 31.98
CA LYS A 816 -61.78 30.95 31.29
C LYS A 816 -62.96 30.03 31.66
N GLN A 817 -62.75 28.71 31.67
CA GLN A 817 -63.78 27.73 32.06
C GLN A 817 -64.20 27.88 33.52
N GLU A 818 -63.26 28.12 34.44
CA GLU A 818 -63.55 28.38 35.85
C GLU A 818 -64.32 29.69 36.06
N ALA A 819 -63.99 30.74 35.30
CA ALA A 819 -64.73 32.00 35.30
C ALA A 819 -66.15 31.84 34.75
N GLU A 820 -66.33 31.08 33.66
CA GLU A 820 -67.64 30.76 33.08
C GLU A 820 -68.48 29.87 34.02
N ALA A 821 -67.88 28.91 34.73
CA ALA A 821 -68.55 28.10 35.74
C ALA A 821 -69.00 28.93 36.96
N LYS A 822 -68.15 29.85 37.44
CA LYS A 822 -68.52 30.82 38.49
C LYS A 822 -69.63 31.76 38.04
N ALA A 823 -69.61 32.22 36.79
CA ALA A 823 -70.68 33.05 36.22
C ALA A 823 -72.00 32.26 36.07
N ALA A 824 -71.94 30.98 35.70
CA ALA A 824 -73.11 30.10 35.63
C ALA A 824 -73.74 29.85 37.02
N ALA A 825 -72.92 29.71 38.07
CA ALA A 825 -73.39 29.52 39.45
C ALA A 825 -74.10 30.76 40.05
N LEU A 826 -73.89 31.96 39.47
CA LEU A 826 -74.52 33.22 39.88
C LEU A 826 -75.79 33.56 39.07
N LYS A 827 -76.21 32.72 38.12
CA LYS A 827 -77.43 32.95 37.34
C LYS A 827 -78.65 32.94 38.26
N LYS A 828 -79.25 34.12 38.47
CA LYS A 828 -80.52 34.26 39.17
C LYS A 828 -81.63 33.62 38.33
N THR A 829 -82.33 32.66 38.91
CA THR A 829 -83.54 32.08 38.33
C THR A 829 -84.75 32.83 38.90
N THR A 830 -85.76 33.05 38.07
CA THR A 830 -87.02 33.65 38.48
C THR A 830 -88.06 32.57 38.65
N ILE A 831 -88.56 32.37 39.87
CA ILE A 831 -89.73 31.53 40.11
C ILE A 831 -90.96 32.40 40.29
N THR A 832 -92.11 31.88 39.90
CA THR A 832 -93.39 32.55 40.14
C THR A 832 -94.04 31.89 41.36
N CYS A 833 -94.49 32.70 42.30
CA CYS A 833 -95.07 32.29 43.57
C CYS A 833 -96.50 32.82 43.68
N ILE A 834 -97.43 32.00 44.14
CA ILE A 834 -98.86 32.33 44.18
C ILE A 834 -99.45 32.14 45.58
N LYS A 835 -100.33 33.06 45.99
CA LYS A 835 -101.13 33.00 47.23
C LYS A 835 -102.54 33.50 46.93
N GLY A 836 -103.49 32.59 46.78
CA GLY A 836 -104.82 32.92 46.26
C GLY A 836 -104.72 33.47 44.83
N LYS A 837 -105.27 34.67 44.57
CA LYS A 837 -105.16 35.36 43.27
C LYS A 837 -103.89 36.22 43.11
N LEU A 838 -103.08 36.37 44.15
CA LEU A 838 -101.87 37.20 44.11
C LEU A 838 -100.70 36.41 43.54
N VAL A 839 -100.07 36.95 42.48
CA VAL A 839 -98.90 36.39 41.81
C VAL A 839 -97.67 37.26 42.08
N LYS A 840 -96.57 36.66 42.54
CA LYS A 840 -95.30 37.35 42.78
C LYS A 840 -94.15 36.59 42.13
N LYS A 841 -93.37 37.26 41.28
CA LYS A 841 -92.14 36.70 40.71
C LYS A 841 -90.98 36.99 41.65
N VAL A 842 -90.20 35.96 41.97
CA VAL A 842 -89.01 36.05 42.84
C VAL A 842 -87.79 35.61 42.06
N THR A 843 -86.86 36.54 41.87
CA THR A 843 -85.61 36.31 41.12
C THR A 843 -84.44 36.31 42.09
N ALA A 844 -83.78 35.16 42.25
CA ALA A 844 -82.59 35.00 43.09
C ALA A 844 -81.76 33.80 42.62
N ILE A 845 -80.57 33.57 43.19
CA ILE A 845 -79.68 32.46 42.78
C ILE A 845 -80.29 31.09 43.17
N LYS A 846 -81.06 31.04 44.26
CA LYS A 846 -81.95 29.93 44.64
C LYS A 846 -83.24 30.55 45.18
N PRO A 847 -84.18 30.97 44.33
CA PRO A 847 -85.33 31.71 44.80
C PRO A 847 -86.28 30.77 45.55
N VAL A 848 -86.82 31.24 46.67
CA VAL A 848 -87.83 30.53 47.47
C VAL A 848 -89.03 31.44 47.60
N CYS A 849 -90.23 30.86 47.55
CA CYS A 849 -91.43 31.65 47.69
C CYS A 849 -91.53 32.24 49.10
N PRO A 850 -91.90 33.53 49.25
CA PRO A 850 -92.06 34.16 50.55
C PRO A 850 -93.11 33.39 51.37
N LYS A 851 -92.96 33.41 52.69
CA LYS A 851 -93.81 32.67 53.62
C LYS A 851 -95.30 32.92 53.32
N GLY A 852 -96.04 31.85 53.02
CA GLY A 852 -97.46 31.88 52.67
C GLY A 852 -97.77 31.90 51.16
N TYR A 853 -96.78 32.00 50.27
CA TYR A 853 -96.93 31.77 48.82
C TYR A 853 -96.36 30.39 48.45
N LYS A 854 -97.01 29.67 47.53
CA LYS A 854 -96.48 28.42 46.97
C LYS A 854 -95.87 28.67 45.60
N LYS A 855 -94.81 27.93 45.26
CA LYS A 855 -94.24 27.98 43.92
C LYS A 855 -95.31 27.51 42.93
N ARG A 856 -95.56 28.31 41.89
CA ARG A 856 -96.45 27.94 40.80
C ARG A 856 -95.87 26.79 40.01
#